data_AF-A0A7M7JPN4-F1
#
_entry.id   AF-A0A7M7JPN4-F1
#
_cell.length_a   1.000
_cell.length_b   1.000
_cell.length_c   1.000
_cell.angle_alpha   90.00
_cell.angle_beta   90.00
_cell.angle_gamma   90.00
#
_symmetry.space_group_name_H-M   'P 1'
#
loop_
_entity.id
_entity.type
_entity.pdbx_description
1 polymer ?
#
loop_
_entity_poly.entity_id
_entity_poly.type
_entity_poly.pdbx_seq_one_letter_code
_entity_poly.pdbx_strand_id
1 'polypeptide(L)'
;MTVCEMRIIVVTVTLIGLAAGRTYRKYQPLESEEDDSSFLSMFQSEQAPIDPCYDERGNPKRCIPDFVNAAFNRPVISTSTCGNPPTRHCSTNADKRGELIRTCDICDEGSAKLCHPPSYLTDLNNPSNLTCWMSEPFSSPSQNVTLTLSLDKKYELTYVSLSFCGPKPDSLALYKSSDYGKTWQPFQFYSSSCRKTYGRPNRADITNDNEHEALCTDTASIPTENRIAFSTLEGRPSAYDFDTSPVLQDWVTATDIKVVFNKLINYQENSLEDDDEFDQEGGNDTMQAQATQPISASNGGGTSEDGQYFYAVSDLAVGGRCKCNGHAAKCARDENGESICDCRHNTAGRDCEKCKPFHFDRPWARATAGDANPCVECKCNGHARGCRFNMELYKLSGYRSGGVCLRCRHNTAGRYCHHCKEGFYRDVTKPLNHKRVCKSCDCHPVGALGRTCNMTTGQCPCKDGVTGLTCNRCAKGYQQSRSPIAPCVKIPQLIEAPLMTADSPANSGGDNDYEDDEDVGSEEDGDDCLDCQQESAHLTFRKFCKRDYAAHVVVQSKEAFGDWIRFSVQVHDVFKWGASKVRKGGQDYVWVPQADLRCKCPQIRIKGSYIVLGSNQMHGGLMSMTADRNSVVVDHKESIGRRLRKFSSRQRRCKN
;
A
#
# COMPACT_ATOMS: atom_id res chain seq x y z
N MET A 1 22.22 -29.21 44.44
CA MET A 1 22.86 -28.06 43.79
C MET A 1 22.04 -27.74 42.55
N THR A 2 20.98 -26.94 42.74
CA THR A 2 20.07 -26.46 41.70
C THR A 2 20.46 -25.02 41.40
N VAL A 3 21.18 -24.83 40.30
CA VAL A 3 21.66 -23.53 39.79
C VAL A 3 20.47 -22.78 39.18
N CYS A 4 20.32 -21.47 39.46
CA CYS A 4 19.21 -20.61 38.98
C CYS A 4 19.19 -20.38 37.44
N GLU A 5 19.96 -21.11 36.62
CA GLU A 5 19.95 -20.96 35.15
C GLU A 5 19.83 -22.27 34.36
N MET A 6 18.96 -22.20 33.35
CA MET A 6 18.78 -23.16 32.28
C MET A 6 19.79 -22.86 31.17
N ARG A 7 21.02 -23.41 31.28
CA ARG A 7 22.02 -23.32 30.20
C ARG A 7 21.58 -24.11 28.97
N ILE A 8 21.41 -23.41 27.85
CA ILE A 8 21.24 -24.03 26.53
C ILE A 8 22.56 -24.68 26.12
N ILE A 9 22.63 -26.01 26.20
CA ILE A 9 23.70 -26.81 25.61
C ILE A 9 23.31 -27.09 24.15
N VAL A 10 24.02 -26.47 23.20
CA VAL A 10 24.00 -26.88 21.80
C VAL A 10 24.73 -28.21 21.71
N VAL A 11 23.98 -29.33 21.74
CA VAL A 11 24.51 -30.66 21.43
C VAL A 11 24.47 -30.84 19.91
N THR A 12 25.62 -30.74 19.27
CA THR A 12 25.83 -31.21 17.90
C THR A 12 25.79 -32.74 17.88
N VAL A 13 24.62 -33.31 17.55
CA VAL A 13 24.49 -34.75 17.30
C VAL A 13 24.86 -35.04 15.85
N THR A 14 26.02 -35.65 15.64
CA THR A 14 26.40 -36.30 14.39
C THR A 14 25.67 -37.64 14.30
N LEU A 15 24.74 -37.81 13.36
CA LEU A 15 24.06 -39.08 13.11
C LEU A 15 24.54 -39.69 11.79
N ILE A 16 25.36 -40.73 11.94
CA ILE A 16 25.69 -41.73 10.92
C ILE A 16 24.44 -42.59 10.70
N GLY A 17 24.10 -42.83 9.43
CA GLY A 17 22.84 -43.44 9.03
C GLY A 17 22.73 -44.94 9.30
N LEU A 18 21.51 -45.45 9.12
CA LEU A 18 21.23 -46.82 8.67
C LEU A 18 19.79 -46.87 8.13
N ALA A 19 19.67 -47.45 6.93
CA ALA A 19 18.43 -47.68 6.23
C ALA A 19 17.71 -48.94 6.76
N ALA A 20 16.39 -48.88 6.91
CA ALA A 20 15.53 -50.06 6.91
C ALA A 20 14.11 -49.66 6.50
N GLY A 21 13.68 -50.14 5.33
CA GLY A 21 12.29 -50.05 4.89
C GLY A 21 11.42 -51.09 5.59
N ARG A 22 10.15 -50.76 5.80
CA ARG A 22 9.05 -51.73 5.83
C ARG A 22 7.69 -51.05 5.65
N THR A 23 6.96 -51.61 4.69
CA THR A 23 5.59 -51.37 4.26
C THR A 23 4.57 -51.55 5.40
N TYR A 24 3.62 -50.61 5.55
CA TYR A 24 2.42 -50.79 6.36
C TYR A 24 1.17 -50.96 5.49
N ARG A 25 0.42 -52.00 5.84
CA ARG A 25 -0.76 -52.57 5.17
C ARG A 25 -2.02 -51.88 5.72
N LYS A 26 -2.96 -51.53 4.84
CA LYS A 26 -4.31 -51.03 5.15
C LYS A 26 -5.09 -52.06 5.99
N TYR A 27 -5.76 -51.60 7.05
CA TYR A 27 -6.85 -52.30 7.72
C TYR A 27 -8.03 -51.34 7.88
N GLN A 28 -9.20 -51.75 7.36
CA GLN A 28 -10.52 -51.19 7.66
C GLN A 28 -11.11 -51.93 8.87
N PRO A 29 -11.94 -51.29 9.71
CA PRO A 29 -12.90 -52.00 10.54
C PRO A 29 -14.36 -51.77 10.09
N LEU A 30 -15.16 -52.81 10.36
CA LEU A 30 -16.59 -52.99 10.11
C LEU A 30 -17.46 -52.34 11.21
N GLU A 31 -18.72 -52.06 10.84
CA GLU A 31 -19.84 -51.53 11.64
C GLU A 31 -20.39 -52.53 12.69
N SER A 32 -20.88 -52.01 13.83
CA SER A 32 -22.22 -52.24 14.43
C SER A 32 -22.27 -51.66 15.88
N GLU A 33 -23.03 -50.58 16.09
CA GLU A 33 -24.29 -50.46 16.90
C GLU A 33 -24.09 -50.35 18.44
N GLU A 34 -24.28 -49.15 19.01
CA GLU A 34 -25.47 -48.65 19.78
C GLU A 34 -25.38 -49.04 21.27
N ASP A 35 -25.61 -48.21 22.30
CA ASP A 35 -26.14 -46.86 22.49
C ASP A 35 -25.82 -46.48 23.95
N ASP A 36 -25.13 -45.36 24.22
CA ASP A 36 -25.12 -44.70 25.55
C ASP A 36 -24.40 -43.33 25.49
N SER A 37 -24.96 -42.37 24.74
CA SER A 37 -24.51 -40.97 24.84
C SER A 37 -25.59 -39.95 24.49
N SER A 38 -26.76 -40.03 25.14
CA SER A 38 -27.80 -38.99 24.99
C SER A 38 -27.64 -37.79 25.91
N PHE A 39 -26.56 -37.69 26.71
CA PHE A 39 -26.33 -36.54 27.61
C PHE A 39 -25.15 -35.62 27.23
N LEU A 40 -24.26 -36.02 26.31
CA LEU A 40 -23.09 -35.22 25.90
C LEU A 40 -23.26 -34.47 24.56
N SER A 41 -24.38 -34.65 23.86
CA SER A 41 -24.65 -34.04 22.55
C SER A 41 -25.11 -32.58 22.61
N MET A 42 -25.44 -32.03 23.79
CA MET A 42 -25.88 -30.62 23.91
C MET A 42 -24.75 -29.58 23.98
N PHE A 43 -23.47 -29.98 23.97
CA PHE A 43 -22.34 -29.04 24.03
C PHE A 43 -21.35 -29.11 22.85
N GLN A 44 -21.74 -29.73 21.74
CA GLN A 44 -20.94 -29.72 20.50
C GLN A 44 -21.78 -29.32 19.28
N SER A 45 -22.25 -28.07 19.30
CA SER A 45 -22.26 -27.29 18.07
C SER A 45 -20.89 -26.62 17.94
N GLU A 46 -19.87 -27.37 17.52
CA GLU A 46 -18.67 -26.75 16.94
C GLU A 46 -19.09 -26.08 15.62
N GLN A 47 -19.71 -24.91 15.73
CA GLN A 47 -19.63 -23.91 14.68
C GLN A 47 -18.13 -23.69 14.46
N ALA A 48 -17.64 -23.97 13.24
CA ALA A 48 -16.29 -23.60 12.86
C ALA A 48 -16.03 -22.17 13.33
N PRO A 49 -14.92 -21.89 14.05
CA PRO A 49 -14.70 -20.58 14.65
C PRO A 49 -14.85 -19.52 13.57
N ILE A 50 -15.84 -18.65 13.75
CA ILE A 50 -16.16 -17.58 12.79
C ILE A 50 -14.90 -16.73 12.67
N ASP A 51 -14.28 -16.71 11.48
CA ASP A 51 -13.08 -15.91 11.23
C ASP A 51 -13.43 -14.43 11.43
N PRO A 52 -12.90 -13.75 12.47
CA PRO A 52 -13.29 -12.39 12.80
C PRO A 52 -12.77 -11.37 11.77
N CYS A 53 -12.01 -11.80 10.76
CA CYS A 53 -11.66 -10.99 9.59
C CYS A 53 -12.76 -10.93 8.52
N TYR A 54 -13.84 -11.67 8.68
CA TYR A 54 -14.97 -11.62 7.75
C TYR A 54 -16.30 -11.35 8.49
N ASP A 55 -17.24 -10.70 7.81
CA ASP A 55 -18.61 -10.60 8.28
C ASP A 55 -19.37 -11.92 8.04
N GLU A 56 -20.62 -12.01 8.51
CA GLU A 56 -21.46 -13.20 8.33
C GLU A 56 -21.78 -13.50 6.85
N ARG A 57 -21.61 -12.51 5.96
CA ARG A 57 -21.79 -12.63 4.51
C ARG A 57 -20.50 -13.00 3.78
N GLY A 58 -19.38 -13.13 4.50
CA GLY A 58 -18.07 -13.41 3.94
C GLY A 58 -17.33 -12.19 3.36
N ASN A 59 -17.83 -10.97 3.57
CA ASN A 59 -17.10 -9.76 3.18
C ASN A 59 -15.97 -9.49 4.18
N PRO A 60 -14.80 -9.06 3.69
CA PRO A 60 -13.67 -8.74 4.55
C PRO A 60 -13.97 -7.52 5.43
N LYS A 61 -13.63 -7.62 6.72
CA LYS A 61 -13.71 -6.54 7.71
C LYS A 61 -12.39 -6.45 8.47
N ARG A 62 -12.05 -5.28 9.02
CA ARG A 62 -10.83 -5.13 9.81
C ARG A 62 -10.82 -6.12 10.98
N CYS A 63 -9.69 -6.79 11.18
CA CYS A 63 -9.44 -7.67 12.32
C CYS A 63 -8.05 -7.39 12.89
N ILE A 64 -7.97 -7.31 14.22
CA ILE A 64 -6.73 -7.01 14.94
C ILE A 64 -6.48 -8.11 15.98
N PRO A 65 -5.22 -8.46 16.28
CA PRO A 65 -4.93 -9.43 17.32
C PRO A 65 -5.31 -8.94 18.70
N ASP A 66 -5.50 -9.89 19.61
CA ASP A 66 -5.79 -9.63 21.03
C ASP A 66 -4.70 -8.77 21.68
N PHE A 67 -5.12 -8.03 22.71
CA PHE A 67 -4.22 -7.25 23.54
C PHE A 67 -3.52 -8.15 24.55
N VAL A 68 -2.20 -8.03 24.66
CA VAL A 68 -1.38 -8.89 25.53
C VAL A 68 -0.29 -8.08 26.24
N ASN A 69 0.21 -8.62 27.36
CA ASN A 69 1.52 -8.22 27.87
C ASN A 69 2.59 -8.93 27.03
N ALA A 70 3.21 -8.21 26.10
CA ALA A 70 4.20 -8.75 25.18
C ALA A 70 5.53 -9.12 25.88
N ALA A 71 5.77 -8.60 27.09
CA ALA A 71 6.94 -8.93 27.90
C ALA A 71 6.80 -10.26 28.65
N PHE A 72 5.57 -10.74 28.87
CA PHE A 72 5.32 -11.91 29.72
C PHE A 72 6.10 -13.15 29.26
N ASN A 73 6.83 -13.75 30.19
CA ASN A 73 7.67 -14.94 29.99
C ASN A 73 8.70 -14.78 28.86
N ARG A 74 9.22 -13.57 28.65
CA ARG A 74 10.29 -13.27 27.69
C ARG A 74 11.59 -12.97 28.42
N PRO A 75 12.73 -13.48 27.92
CA PRO A 75 14.02 -13.20 28.55
C PRO A 75 14.35 -11.70 28.44
N VAL A 76 14.76 -11.12 29.57
CA VAL A 76 15.27 -9.75 29.64
C VAL A 76 16.77 -9.80 29.87
N ILE A 77 17.53 -9.07 29.06
CA ILE A 77 18.98 -8.94 29.22
C ILE A 77 19.25 -7.75 30.13
N SER A 78 19.90 -7.99 31.26
CA SER A 78 20.36 -6.95 32.18
C SER A 78 21.87 -6.76 32.09
N THR A 79 22.36 -5.52 32.20
CA THR A 79 23.80 -5.23 32.31
C THR A 79 24.38 -5.45 33.70
N SER A 80 23.55 -5.51 34.75
CA SER A 80 23.98 -5.76 36.13
C SER A 80 22.92 -6.59 36.86
N THR A 81 23.35 -7.64 37.55
CA THR A 81 22.46 -8.48 38.37
C THR A 81 23.27 -8.93 39.57
N CYS A 82 22.70 -8.84 40.78
CA CYS A 82 23.40 -9.22 41.99
C CYS A 82 23.61 -10.75 42.09
N GLY A 83 24.57 -11.16 42.93
CA GLY A 83 24.71 -12.56 43.35
C GLY A 83 25.99 -13.27 42.90
N ASN A 84 26.85 -12.64 42.08
CA ASN A 84 28.13 -13.25 41.66
C ASN A 84 29.29 -12.24 41.60
N PRO A 85 30.13 -12.15 42.65
CA PRO A 85 30.06 -12.89 43.91
C PRO A 85 28.84 -12.50 44.76
N PRO A 86 28.47 -13.27 45.81
CA PRO A 86 27.38 -12.90 46.70
C PRO A 86 27.55 -11.49 47.27
N THR A 87 26.54 -10.64 47.12
CA THR A 87 26.58 -9.23 47.49
C THR A 87 25.59 -8.92 48.61
N ARG A 88 25.97 -8.02 49.53
CA ARG A 88 25.09 -7.51 50.58
C ARG A 88 24.34 -6.28 50.07
N HIS A 89 23.04 -6.22 50.32
CA HIS A 89 22.17 -5.11 49.96
C HIS A 89 21.46 -4.60 51.20
N CYS A 90 21.40 -3.28 51.39
CA CYS A 90 20.74 -2.67 52.53
C CYS A 90 19.68 -1.68 52.07
N SER A 91 18.45 -1.83 52.56
CA SER A 91 17.39 -0.82 52.41
C SER A 91 17.16 -0.11 53.73
N THR A 92 16.85 1.19 53.66
CA THR A 92 16.48 1.98 54.84
C THR A 92 15.00 2.31 54.72
N ASN A 93 14.18 1.78 55.62
CA ASN A 93 12.74 2.02 55.67
C ASN A 93 12.39 2.74 56.98
N ALA A 94 11.44 3.67 56.93
CA ALA A 94 10.90 4.28 58.15
C ALA A 94 9.89 3.32 58.81
N ASP A 95 10.06 3.01 60.09
CA ASP A 95 9.06 2.28 60.86
C ASP A 95 7.80 3.16 61.07
N LYS A 96 6.71 2.57 61.59
CA LYS A 96 5.45 3.24 61.94
C LYS A 96 5.61 4.44 62.89
N ARG A 97 6.79 4.60 63.50
CA ARG A 97 7.16 5.70 64.41
C ARG A 97 8.04 6.77 63.74
N GLY A 98 8.39 6.62 62.47
CA GLY A 98 9.27 7.53 61.74
C GLY A 98 10.77 7.29 61.96
N GLU A 99 11.17 6.27 62.73
CA GLU A 99 12.58 5.89 62.90
C GLU A 99 13.08 5.10 61.67
N LEU A 100 14.25 5.48 61.16
CA LEU A 100 14.89 4.85 60.00
C LEU A 100 15.54 3.51 60.42
N ILE A 101 14.97 2.39 59.98
CA ILE A 101 15.51 1.05 60.17
C ILE A 101 16.25 0.62 58.89
N ARG A 102 17.53 0.27 59.03
CA ARG A 102 18.35 -0.29 57.94
C ARG A 102 18.31 -1.81 57.98
N THR A 103 17.58 -2.42 57.04
CA THR A 103 17.51 -3.88 56.87
C THR A 103 18.47 -4.30 55.76
N CYS A 104 19.31 -5.29 56.01
CA CYS A 104 20.29 -5.77 55.03
C CYS A 104 20.14 -7.26 54.77
N ASP A 105 20.07 -7.62 53.50
CA ASP A 105 19.96 -8.99 53.00
C ASP A 105 21.15 -9.33 52.09
N ILE A 106 21.33 -10.63 51.81
CA ILE A 106 22.39 -11.14 50.94
C ILE A 106 21.74 -11.64 49.65
N CYS A 107 22.23 -11.16 48.50
CA CYS A 107 21.89 -11.70 47.19
C CYS A 107 22.96 -12.72 46.79
N ASP A 108 22.53 -13.93 46.42
CA ASP A 108 23.41 -15.04 46.02
C ASP A 108 22.79 -15.81 44.86
N GLU A 109 23.48 -15.82 43.71
CA GLU A 109 23.05 -16.54 42.51
C GLU A 109 22.99 -18.07 42.74
N GLY A 110 23.81 -18.58 43.67
CA GLY A 110 23.87 -20.01 44.01
C GLY A 110 22.68 -20.52 44.83
N SER A 111 21.86 -19.63 45.39
CA SER A 111 20.76 -19.97 46.28
C SER A 111 19.41 -19.58 45.68
N ALA A 112 18.53 -20.56 45.47
CA ALA A 112 17.20 -20.34 44.89
C ALA A 112 16.28 -19.39 45.69
N LYS A 113 16.57 -19.14 46.97
CA LYS A 113 15.79 -18.19 47.80
C LYS A 113 16.37 -16.77 47.82
N LEU A 114 17.63 -16.62 47.42
CA LEU A 114 18.37 -15.36 47.50
C LEU A 114 18.83 -14.88 46.11
N CYS A 115 18.47 -15.61 45.04
CA CYS A 115 18.77 -15.24 43.67
C CYS A 115 17.69 -14.25 43.16
N HIS A 116 18.13 -13.20 42.47
CA HIS A 116 17.26 -12.14 41.93
C HIS A 116 17.46 -11.95 40.42
N PRO A 117 17.25 -12.99 39.60
CA PRO A 117 17.56 -12.97 38.17
C PRO A 117 16.61 -12.06 37.36
N PRO A 118 17.02 -11.60 36.17
CA PRO A 118 16.17 -10.79 35.28
C PRO A 118 14.87 -11.49 34.83
N SER A 119 14.78 -12.83 34.95
CA SER A 119 13.55 -13.57 34.65
C SER A 119 12.37 -13.16 35.54
N TYR A 120 12.63 -12.68 36.76
CA TYR A 120 11.59 -12.15 37.66
C TYR A 120 10.95 -10.86 37.14
N LEU A 121 11.53 -10.18 36.15
CA LEU A 121 10.90 -9.00 35.55
C LEU A 121 9.66 -9.34 34.72
N THR A 122 9.49 -10.58 34.30
CA THR A 122 8.46 -10.97 33.31
C THR A 122 7.71 -12.23 33.70
N ASP A 123 7.86 -12.68 34.94
CA ASP A 123 7.18 -13.85 35.46
C ASP A 123 5.70 -13.54 35.81
N LEU A 124 5.04 -14.47 36.47
CA LEU A 124 3.68 -14.24 36.95
C LEU A 124 3.73 -13.38 38.21
N ASN A 125 3.53 -12.07 38.04
CA ASN A 125 3.50 -11.13 39.15
C ASN A 125 2.32 -11.40 40.10
N ASN A 126 2.62 -11.79 41.34
CA ASN A 126 1.65 -11.98 42.41
C ASN A 126 1.89 -10.95 43.53
N PRO A 127 0.94 -10.03 43.81
CA PRO A 127 1.10 -9.02 44.86
C PRO A 127 1.35 -9.58 46.26
N SER A 128 0.95 -10.82 46.55
CA SER A 128 1.18 -11.47 47.85
C SER A 128 2.53 -12.15 47.96
N ASN A 129 3.19 -12.46 46.84
CA ASN A 129 4.50 -13.11 46.80
C ASN A 129 5.33 -12.49 45.68
N LEU A 130 5.88 -11.32 45.96
CA LEU A 130 6.63 -10.52 44.99
C LEU A 130 8.00 -11.14 44.73
N THR A 131 8.27 -11.42 43.47
CA THR A 131 9.60 -11.68 42.94
C THR A 131 10.20 -10.35 42.46
N CYS A 132 11.51 -10.17 42.64
CA CYS A 132 12.19 -8.91 42.32
C CYS A 132 13.52 -9.22 41.66
N TRP A 133 13.77 -8.66 40.48
CA TRP A 133 15.12 -8.54 39.96
C TRP A 133 15.86 -7.43 40.70
N MET A 134 17.16 -7.61 40.94
CA MET A 134 18.00 -6.65 41.64
C MET A 134 19.35 -6.47 40.93
N SER A 135 19.79 -5.21 40.80
CA SER A 135 21.13 -4.88 40.29
C SER A 135 22.19 -5.12 41.36
N GLU A 136 23.47 -5.12 40.95
CA GLU A 136 24.58 -5.03 41.90
C GLU A 136 24.51 -3.72 42.70
N PRO A 137 25.07 -3.69 43.93
CA PRO A 137 25.14 -2.47 44.71
C PRO A 137 26.25 -1.55 44.19
N PHE A 138 25.98 -0.25 44.15
CA PHE A 138 26.89 0.79 43.66
C PHE A 138 27.25 1.78 44.76
N SER A 139 28.47 2.32 44.69
CA SER A 139 28.98 3.37 45.59
C SER A 139 28.47 4.77 45.23
N SER A 140 27.98 4.95 44.00
CA SER A 140 27.50 6.23 43.49
C SER A 140 26.04 6.09 43.02
N PRO A 141 25.18 7.09 43.25
CA PRO A 141 23.79 7.07 42.81
C PRO A 141 23.64 7.23 41.28
N SER A 142 24.71 7.61 40.56
CA SER A 142 24.70 7.94 39.13
C SER A 142 25.33 6.82 38.28
N GLN A 143 24.80 5.60 38.38
CA GLN A 143 25.25 4.45 37.59
C GLN A 143 24.21 4.04 36.55
N ASN A 144 24.69 3.78 35.33
CA ASN A 144 23.81 3.39 34.23
C ASN A 144 23.57 1.89 34.23
N VAL A 145 22.35 1.46 34.54
CA VAL A 145 21.93 0.06 34.42
C VAL A 145 20.87 -0.06 33.33
N THR A 146 21.01 -1.05 32.45
CA THR A 146 20.11 -1.22 31.32
C THR A 146 19.42 -2.57 31.33
N LEU A 147 18.12 -2.55 31.03
CA LEU A 147 17.31 -3.74 30.78
C LEU A 147 16.87 -3.72 29.32
N THR A 148 17.13 -4.78 28.58
CA THR A 148 16.78 -4.90 27.17
C THR A 148 15.86 -6.11 26.97
N LEU A 149 14.69 -5.85 26.40
CA LEU A 149 13.66 -6.84 26.10
C LEU A 149 13.42 -6.89 24.58
N SER A 150 13.56 -8.07 24.00
CA SER A 150 13.24 -8.34 22.59
C SER A 150 11.88 -9.01 22.44
N LEU A 151 10.99 -8.42 21.65
CA LEU A 151 9.60 -8.91 21.47
C LEU A 151 9.48 -9.94 20.34
N ASP A 152 10.54 -10.15 19.55
CA ASP A 152 10.62 -11.12 18.43
C ASP A 152 9.65 -10.83 17.25
N LYS A 153 8.89 -9.74 17.35
CA LYS A 153 8.01 -9.22 16.29
C LYS A 153 7.73 -7.74 16.53
N LYS A 154 7.26 -7.04 15.49
CA LYS A 154 6.68 -5.70 15.66
C LYS A 154 5.36 -5.76 16.43
N TYR A 155 5.27 -4.95 17.47
CA TYR A 155 4.06 -4.70 18.24
C TYR A 155 3.65 -3.23 18.10
N GLU A 156 2.35 -2.99 18.18
CA GLU A 156 1.77 -1.66 18.41
C GLU A 156 1.55 -1.53 19.91
N LEU A 157 2.45 -0.80 20.57
CA LEU A 157 2.49 -0.65 22.01
C LEU A 157 1.46 0.38 22.47
N THR A 158 0.73 0.05 23.51
CA THR A 158 -0.16 0.99 24.20
C THR A 158 0.54 1.59 25.40
N TYR A 159 1.22 0.76 26.20
CA TYR A 159 1.97 1.24 27.36
C TYR A 159 3.21 0.40 27.65
N VAL A 160 4.15 0.99 28.39
CA VAL A 160 5.25 0.30 29.07
C VAL A 160 5.16 0.66 30.55
N SER A 161 5.15 -0.32 31.44
CA SER A 161 5.12 -0.06 32.88
C SER A 161 6.13 -0.89 33.65
N LEU A 162 6.74 -0.25 34.64
CA LEU A 162 7.65 -0.86 35.60
C LEU A 162 7.08 -0.73 37.02
N SER A 163 7.08 -1.83 37.75
CA SER A 163 6.77 -1.87 39.18
C SER A 163 8.06 -2.10 39.97
N PHE A 164 8.31 -1.29 40.98
CA PHE A 164 9.55 -1.29 41.75
C PHE A 164 9.34 -1.97 43.11
N CYS A 165 10.36 -2.69 43.59
CA CYS A 165 10.36 -3.28 44.93
C CYS A 165 10.96 -2.33 45.97
N GLY A 166 11.72 -1.34 45.51
CA GLY A 166 12.32 -0.29 46.33
C GLY A 166 11.97 1.11 45.78
N PRO A 167 12.75 2.15 46.14
CA PRO A 167 12.51 3.49 45.67
C PRO A 167 12.63 3.57 44.14
N LYS A 168 11.81 4.41 43.53
CA LYS A 168 11.91 4.70 42.10
C LYS A 168 13.25 5.39 41.79
N PRO A 169 13.80 5.19 40.59
CA PRO A 169 14.91 6.02 40.11
C PRO A 169 14.50 7.50 40.05
N ASP A 170 15.45 8.39 40.34
CA ASP A 170 15.31 9.82 40.08
C ASP A 170 15.24 10.07 38.57
N SER A 171 16.14 9.41 37.81
CA SER A 171 16.26 9.59 36.37
C SER A 171 16.25 8.24 35.64
N LEU A 172 15.31 8.11 34.69
CA LEU A 172 15.02 6.92 33.87
C LEU A 172 14.78 7.33 32.42
N ALA A 173 15.29 6.55 31.46
CA ALA A 173 15.00 6.70 30.05
C ALA A 173 14.45 5.40 29.44
N LEU A 174 13.38 5.53 28.68
CA LEU A 174 12.81 4.47 27.85
C LEU A 174 13.22 4.70 26.40
N TYR A 175 13.73 3.64 25.77
CA TYR A 175 14.06 3.59 24.35
C TYR A 175 13.30 2.44 23.70
N LYS A 176 13.03 2.59 22.41
CA LYS A 176 12.50 1.51 21.57
C LYS A 176 13.39 1.29 20.36
N SER A 177 13.32 0.08 19.81
CA SER A 177 13.81 -0.23 18.47
C SER A 177 12.62 -0.63 17.59
N SER A 178 12.67 -0.31 16.30
CA SER A 178 11.67 -0.74 15.32
C SER A 178 12.27 -1.66 14.24
N ASP A 179 13.55 -2.01 14.40
CA ASP A 179 14.38 -2.73 13.42
C ASP A 179 15.19 -3.89 14.04
N TYR A 180 14.65 -4.50 15.10
CA TYR A 180 15.20 -5.67 15.79
C TYR A 180 16.55 -5.38 16.49
N GLY A 181 16.60 -4.28 17.25
CA GLY A 181 17.72 -3.90 18.11
C GLY A 181 18.89 -3.21 17.41
N LYS A 182 18.80 -2.93 16.10
CA LYS A 182 19.89 -2.31 15.33
C LYS A 182 20.01 -0.81 15.62
N THR A 183 18.87 -0.12 15.69
CA THR A 183 18.80 1.29 16.06
C THR A 183 17.88 1.49 17.25
N TRP A 184 18.18 2.51 18.04
CA TRP A 184 17.47 2.84 19.27
C TRP A 184 17.02 4.29 19.20
N GLN A 185 15.72 4.51 19.37
CA GLN A 185 15.10 5.83 19.41
C GLN A 185 14.53 6.10 20.81
N PRO A 186 14.66 7.33 21.33
CA PRO A 186 14.04 7.72 22.58
C PRO A 186 12.52 7.53 22.54
N PHE A 187 11.95 7.05 23.64
CA PHE A 187 10.51 6.82 23.76
C PHE A 187 9.87 7.69 24.85
N GLN A 188 10.50 7.75 26.03
CA GLN A 188 10.07 8.61 27.14
C GLN A 188 11.24 8.84 28.09
N PHE A 189 11.31 10.02 28.69
CA PHE A 189 12.27 10.34 29.75
C PHE A 189 11.54 10.70 31.05
N TYR A 190 12.13 10.31 32.16
CA TYR A 190 11.72 10.72 33.49
C TYR A 190 12.94 11.24 34.26
N SER A 191 12.84 12.43 34.83
CA SER A 191 13.91 13.03 35.65
C SER A 191 13.37 14.22 36.44
N SER A 192 13.78 14.38 37.70
CA SER A 192 13.55 15.63 38.46
C SER A 192 14.20 16.85 37.79
N SER A 193 15.27 16.62 37.01
CA SER A 193 16.07 17.67 36.38
C SER A 193 16.25 17.43 34.87
N CYS A 194 15.12 17.28 34.15
CA CYS A 194 15.05 17.02 32.70
C CYS A 194 16.04 17.83 31.84
N ARG A 195 16.20 19.13 32.12
CA ARG A 195 17.10 20.03 31.37
C ARG A 195 18.57 19.68 31.59
N LYS A 196 18.96 19.39 32.84
CA LYS A 196 20.34 19.05 33.22
C LYS A 196 20.72 17.64 32.76
N THR A 197 19.81 16.68 32.93
CA THR A 197 20.09 15.25 32.68
C THR A 197 19.98 14.87 31.20
N TYR A 198 18.94 15.32 30.52
CA TYR A 198 18.63 14.90 29.14
C TYR A 198 18.62 16.05 28.12
N GLY A 199 18.91 17.29 28.55
CA GLY A 199 18.85 18.46 27.67
C GLY A 199 17.45 18.80 27.18
N ARG A 200 16.40 18.28 27.82
CA ARG A 200 15.01 18.42 27.38
C ARG A 200 14.20 19.33 28.31
N PRO A 201 13.23 20.10 27.77
CA PRO A 201 12.25 20.80 28.60
C PRO A 201 11.41 19.80 29.42
N ASN A 202 11.04 20.19 30.63
CA ASN A 202 10.09 19.45 31.46
C ASN A 202 8.68 19.66 30.92
N ARG A 203 7.95 18.58 30.60
CA ARG A 203 6.59 18.59 30.05
C ARG A 203 6.40 19.56 28.87
N ALA A 204 7.20 19.39 27.82
CA ALA A 204 6.93 20.10 26.58
C ALA A 204 5.56 19.73 26.00
N ASP A 205 4.90 20.73 25.40
CA ASP A 205 3.65 20.54 24.69
C ASP A 205 3.86 19.74 23.40
N ILE A 206 2.94 18.80 23.14
CA ILE A 206 2.89 18.05 21.88
C ILE A 206 1.89 18.74 20.96
N THR A 207 2.37 19.12 19.78
CA THR A 207 1.58 19.62 18.65
C THR A 207 1.52 18.57 17.55
N ASN A 208 0.71 18.81 16.51
CA ASN A 208 0.63 17.91 15.35
C ASN A 208 1.97 17.70 14.62
N ASP A 209 2.90 18.65 14.73
CA ASP A 209 4.18 18.59 14.01
C ASP A 209 5.22 17.71 14.71
N ASN A 210 5.11 17.54 16.03
CA ASN A 210 6.09 16.84 16.86
C ASN A 210 5.53 15.62 17.61
N GLU A 211 4.43 15.04 17.11
CA GLU A 211 3.78 13.84 17.70
C GLU A 211 4.65 12.57 17.73
N HIS A 212 5.86 12.60 17.19
CA HIS A 212 6.83 11.51 17.22
C HIS A 212 7.99 11.80 18.20
N GLU A 213 7.95 12.91 18.93
CA GLU A 213 8.99 13.27 19.89
C GLU A 213 8.74 12.64 21.27
N ALA A 214 9.85 12.23 21.89
CA ALA A 214 9.88 11.75 23.28
C ALA A 214 9.92 12.93 24.25
N LEU A 215 9.01 12.91 25.22
CA LEU A 215 8.92 13.93 26.26
C LEU A 215 9.82 13.60 27.45
N CYS A 216 10.08 14.60 28.29
CA CYS A 216 10.64 14.42 29.61
C CYS A 216 9.65 14.92 30.66
N THR A 217 9.38 14.08 31.67
CA THR A 217 8.43 14.38 32.74
C THR A 217 9.10 14.19 34.10
N ASP A 218 8.79 15.07 35.04
CA ASP A 218 9.28 14.96 36.41
C ASP A 218 8.75 13.70 37.14
N THR A 219 9.64 12.95 37.78
CA THR A 219 9.32 11.75 38.58
C THR A 219 8.49 12.07 39.82
N ALA A 220 8.63 13.27 40.40
CA ALA A 220 7.83 13.71 41.55
C ALA A 220 6.34 13.83 41.23
N SER A 221 6.01 13.96 39.95
CA SER A 221 4.63 14.09 39.51
C SER A 221 3.87 12.79 39.28
N ILE A 222 4.53 11.65 39.45
CA ILE A 222 3.93 10.34 39.25
C ILE A 222 3.19 9.95 40.56
N PRO A 223 1.86 9.82 40.54
CA PRO A 223 1.05 9.68 41.75
C PRO A 223 1.23 8.34 42.47
N THR A 224 1.71 7.30 41.78
CA THR A 224 1.94 5.97 42.36
C THR A 224 3.33 5.88 42.97
N GLU A 225 3.45 5.52 44.25
CA GLU A 225 4.74 5.46 44.97
C GLU A 225 5.75 4.48 44.36
N ASN A 226 5.30 3.34 43.81
CA ASN A 226 6.18 2.24 43.36
C ASN A 226 5.98 1.83 41.90
N ARG A 227 5.25 2.59 41.08
CA ARG A 227 5.00 2.25 39.67
C ARG A 227 5.30 3.43 38.76
N ILE A 228 5.92 3.15 37.61
CA ILE A 228 6.06 4.09 36.49
C ILE A 228 5.32 3.47 35.31
N ALA A 229 4.34 4.19 34.76
CA ALA A 229 3.62 3.78 33.57
C ALA A 229 3.73 4.87 32.50
N PHE A 230 4.19 4.47 31.33
CA PHE A 230 4.27 5.30 30.14
C PHE A 230 3.16 4.90 29.18
N SER A 231 2.21 5.79 28.92
CA SER A 231 1.20 5.63 27.88
C SER A 231 1.69 6.27 26.58
N THR A 232 1.74 5.49 25.51
CA THR A 232 2.37 5.93 24.25
C THR A 232 1.62 7.05 23.53
N LEU A 233 0.28 7.09 23.67
CA LEU A 233 -0.63 8.01 22.98
C LEU A 233 -1.11 9.18 23.87
N GLU A 234 -0.71 9.21 25.14
CA GLU A 234 -1.11 10.26 26.07
C GLU A 234 -0.59 11.63 25.63
N GLY A 235 -1.47 12.64 25.65
CA GLY A 235 -1.15 14.01 25.24
C GLY A 235 -0.93 14.22 23.74
N ARG A 236 -1.16 13.20 22.88
CA ARG A 236 -0.95 13.30 21.42
C ARG A 236 -2.26 13.62 20.69
N PRO A 237 -2.38 14.77 20.00
CA PRO A 237 -3.63 15.22 19.36
C PRO A 237 -4.30 14.20 18.41
N SER A 238 -3.53 13.51 17.56
CA SER A 238 -4.04 12.56 16.58
C SER A 238 -4.40 11.19 17.18
N ALA A 239 -4.30 11.00 18.50
CA ALA A 239 -4.64 9.74 19.16
C ALA A 239 -6.09 9.31 18.89
N TYR A 240 -7.02 10.27 18.78
CA TYR A 240 -8.42 10.00 18.46
C TYR A 240 -8.63 9.50 17.03
N ASP A 241 -7.72 9.83 16.11
CA ASP A 241 -7.73 9.38 14.71
C ASP A 241 -6.50 8.50 14.38
N PHE A 242 -6.15 7.62 15.31
CA PHE A 242 -4.99 6.72 15.19
C PHE A 242 -5.03 5.86 13.92
N ASP A 243 -6.23 5.46 13.47
CA ASP A 243 -6.41 4.60 12.29
C ASP A 243 -5.93 5.27 10.99
N THR A 244 -5.97 6.60 10.91
CA THR A 244 -5.54 7.35 9.73
C THR A 244 -4.18 8.01 9.91
N SER A 245 -3.68 8.17 11.14
CA SER A 245 -2.38 8.79 11.43
C SER A 245 -1.19 7.83 11.24
N PRO A 246 -0.42 7.91 10.13
CA PRO A 246 0.75 7.06 9.94
C PRO A 246 1.88 7.41 10.95
N VAL A 247 1.93 8.65 11.42
CA VAL A 247 2.93 9.13 12.38
C VAL A 247 2.77 8.40 13.70
N LEU A 248 1.55 8.34 14.24
CA LEU A 248 1.30 7.63 15.50
C LEU A 248 1.39 6.12 15.34
N GLN A 249 0.97 5.56 14.20
CA GLN A 249 1.15 4.14 13.91
C GLN A 249 2.62 3.72 13.93
N ASP A 250 3.53 4.56 13.43
CA ASP A 250 4.97 4.32 13.52
C ASP A 250 5.51 4.59 14.94
N TRP A 251 5.03 5.65 15.60
CA TRP A 251 5.38 5.97 16.98
C TRP A 251 5.10 4.82 17.97
N VAL A 252 3.97 4.14 17.86
CA VAL A 252 3.66 3.01 18.75
C VAL A 252 4.38 1.72 18.34
N THR A 253 5.00 1.67 17.16
CA THR A 253 5.62 0.45 16.64
C THR A 253 6.99 0.20 17.25
N ALA A 254 7.16 -0.96 17.90
CA ALA A 254 8.45 -1.41 18.41
C ALA A 254 8.64 -2.92 18.26
N THR A 255 9.90 -3.34 18.10
CA THR A 255 10.38 -4.73 18.17
C THR A 255 11.11 -5.02 19.48
N ASP A 256 11.71 -4.00 20.08
CA ASP A 256 12.50 -4.13 21.30
C ASP A 256 12.28 -2.91 22.18
N ILE A 257 12.35 -3.12 23.49
CA ILE A 257 12.28 -2.08 24.51
C ILE A 257 13.56 -2.12 25.32
N LYS A 258 14.12 -0.93 25.57
CA LYS A 258 15.28 -0.76 26.44
C LYS A 258 14.96 0.27 27.50
N VAL A 259 15.20 -0.11 28.73
CA VAL A 259 15.07 0.74 29.91
C VAL A 259 16.47 1.06 30.38
N VAL A 260 16.77 2.34 30.59
CA VAL A 260 18.05 2.81 31.12
C VAL A 260 17.77 3.56 32.41
N PHE A 261 18.29 3.04 33.51
CA PHE A 261 18.33 3.73 34.80
C PHE A 261 19.59 4.59 34.84
N ASN A 262 19.47 5.87 35.18
CA ASN A 262 20.61 6.81 35.16
C ASN A 262 20.99 7.35 36.54
N LYS A 263 20.00 7.62 37.39
CA LYS A 263 20.22 8.20 38.73
C LYS A 263 19.21 7.68 39.75
N LEU A 264 19.66 7.35 40.95
CA LEU A 264 18.81 7.06 42.12
C LEU A 264 18.56 8.32 42.95
N ILE A 265 17.44 8.36 43.67
CA ILE A 265 17.11 9.45 44.59
C ILE A 265 18.12 9.41 45.76
N ASN A 266 18.84 10.51 45.98
CA ASN A 266 19.76 10.65 47.10
C ASN A 266 19.07 11.42 48.24
N TYR A 267 18.59 10.72 49.27
CA TYR A 267 17.90 11.35 50.40
C TYR A 267 18.82 12.18 51.32
N GLN A 268 20.16 12.07 51.17
CA GLN A 268 21.11 12.85 51.99
C GLN A 268 21.34 14.27 51.49
N GLU A 269 20.98 14.59 50.23
CA GLU A 269 21.25 15.91 49.61
C GLU A 269 20.04 16.86 49.70
N ASN A 270 18.82 16.33 49.81
CA ASN A 270 17.59 17.14 49.89
C ASN A 270 17.40 17.89 51.24
N SER A 271 18.39 17.89 52.14
CA SER A 271 18.36 18.67 53.38
C SER A 271 19.27 19.90 53.34
N LEU A 272 19.92 20.19 52.20
CA LEU A 272 20.97 21.21 52.11
C LEU A 272 20.84 22.20 50.93
N GLU A 273 19.77 22.13 50.11
CA GLU A 273 19.62 23.02 48.93
C GLU A 273 18.39 23.96 48.97
N ASP A 274 17.77 24.20 50.13
CA ASP A 274 16.60 25.11 50.25
C ASP A 274 16.89 26.52 50.79
N ASP A 275 18.16 26.98 50.87
CA ASP A 275 18.50 28.28 51.48
C ASP A 275 19.37 29.25 50.64
N ASP A 276 19.43 29.13 49.31
CA ASP A 276 20.18 30.10 48.48
C ASP A 276 19.38 30.62 47.27
N GLU A 277 18.29 31.36 47.53
CA GLU A 277 17.82 32.40 46.60
C GLU A 277 17.17 33.56 47.36
N PHE A 278 18.00 34.48 47.87
CA PHE A 278 17.55 35.81 48.27
C PHE A 278 18.49 36.89 47.72
N ASP A 279 18.02 37.57 46.68
CA ASP A 279 18.67 38.74 46.08
C ASP A 279 18.86 39.86 47.12
N GLN A 280 20.05 40.45 47.11
CA GLN A 280 20.51 41.47 48.05
C GLN A 280 20.50 42.86 47.41
N GLU A 281 19.69 43.79 47.95
CA GLU A 281 19.97 45.23 48.14
C GLU A 281 18.92 45.75 49.16
N GLY A 282 19.15 46.44 50.29
CA GLY A 282 20.28 46.99 51.03
C GLY A 282 19.67 47.91 52.12
N GLY A 283 20.19 47.92 53.34
CA GLY A 283 19.73 48.89 54.37
C GLY A 283 20.06 48.51 55.83
N ASN A 284 20.86 49.36 56.49
CA ASN A 284 21.37 49.28 57.86
C ASN A 284 20.29 49.13 58.94
N ASP A 285 20.52 48.30 59.98
CA ASP A 285 20.67 48.80 61.36
C ASP A 285 21.18 47.73 62.36
N THR A 286 21.73 48.26 63.44
CA THR A 286 22.45 47.73 64.60
C THR A 286 21.96 46.49 65.40
N MET A 287 22.96 45.84 66.04
CA MET A 287 23.00 45.22 67.39
C MET A 287 22.71 43.71 67.62
N GLN A 288 23.82 42.96 67.77
CA GLN A 288 24.30 42.28 69.00
C GLN A 288 23.67 40.95 69.51
N ALA A 289 24.59 39.98 69.70
CA ALA A 289 24.57 38.81 70.60
C ALA A 289 23.62 37.64 70.21
N GLN A 290 23.93 36.36 70.41
CA GLN A 290 24.80 35.73 71.41
C GLN A 290 25.11 34.28 70.98
N ALA A 291 26.32 33.81 71.29
CA ALA A 291 26.78 32.46 71.05
C ALA A 291 25.99 31.40 71.85
N THR A 292 25.73 30.25 71.23
CA THR A 292 25.54 28.99 71.96
C THR A 292 26.02 27.83 71.07
N GLN A 293 27.21 27.33 71.36
CA GLN A 293 27.69 25.97 71.05
C GLN A 293 27.28 25.07 72.25
N PRO A 294 27.49 23.74 72.24
CA PRO A 294 27.42 22.71 71.19
C PRO A 294 26.70 21.42 71.68
N ILE A 295 26.48 20.41 70.83
CA ILE A 295 26.51 18.99 71.29
C ILE A 295 27.30 18.13 70.31
N SER A 296 28.47 17.71 70.76
CA SER A 296 29.36 16.70 70.21
C SER A 296 28.76 15.30 70.40
N ALA A 297 28.71 14.49 69.34
CA ALA A 297 28.45 13.05 69.42
C ALA A 297 29.71 12.27 68.98
N SER A 298 30.44 11.85 70.00
CA SER A 298 31.25 10.64 70.17
C SER A 298 31.69 9.81 68.94
N ASN A 299 33.02 9.62 68.90
CA ASN A 299 33.73 8.45 68.37
C ASN A 299 32.99 7.12 68.61
N GLY A 300 32.64 6.45 67.53
CA GLY A 300 32.39 5.02 67.45
C GLY A 300 32.99 4.50 66.15
N GLY A 301 34.16 3.86 66.24
CA GLY A 301 34.83 3.23 65.11
C GLY A 301 34.02 2.04 64.59
N GLY A 302 33.21 2.29 63.56
CA GLY A 302 32.68 1.29 62.64
C GLY A 302 33.10 1.72 61.25
N THR A 303 33.76 0.84 60.52
CA THR A 303 34.16 1.03 59.13
C THR A 303 33.00 1.59 58.31
N SER A 304 33.21 2.77 57.74
CA SER A 304 32.37 3.43 56.75
C SER A 304 32.19 2.51 55.53
N GLU A 305 31.10 1.75 55.48
CA GLU A 305 30.57 1.22 54.23
C GLU A 305 29.42 2.13 53.77
N ASP A 306 29.81 3.03 52.89
CA ASP A 306 29.04 4.02 52.14
C ASP A 306 27.67 3.51 51.66
N GLY A 307 26.73 4.44 51.47
CA GLY A 307 25.39 4.18 50.94
C GLY A 307 25.45 3.31 49.67
N GLN A 308 25.06 2.04 49.80
CA GLN A 308 24.98 1.12 48.68
C GLN A 308 23.65 1.35 47.96
N TYR A 309 23.74 1.93 46.76
CA TYR A 309 22.61 2.20 45.89
C TYR A 309 22.36 1.00 44.96
N PHE A 310 21.11 0.59 44.76
CA PHE A 310 20.77 -0.49 43.82
C PHE A 310 19.37 -0.28 43.24
N TYR A 311 19.11 -0.89 42.08
CA TYR A 311 17.80 -0.92 41.45
C TYR A 311 17.10 -2.25 41.74
N ALA A 312 15.80 -2.19 42.05
CA ALA A 312 14.99 -3.38 42.27
C ALA A 312 13.61 -3.24 41.61
N VAL A 313 13.26 -4.17 40.72
CA VAL A 313 12.04 -4.13 39.90
C VAL A 313 11.32 -5.48 40.01
N SER A 314 10.03 -5.45 40.31
CA SER A 314 9.19 -6.64 40.41
C SER A 314 8.55 -7.06 39.09
N ASP A 315 8.20 -6.09 38.24
CA ASP A 315 7.45 -6.39 37.01
C ASP A 315 7.74 -5.35 35.92
N LEU A 316 8.01 -5.86 34.72
CA LEU A 316 8.14 -5.12 33.47
C LEU A 316 7.04 -5.58 32.53
N ALA A 317 6.00 -4.77 32.39
CA ALA A 317 4.90 -5.03 31.49
C ALA A 317 4.97 -4.15 30.24
N VAL A 318 4.84 -4.76 29.08
CA VAL A 318 4.77 -4.07 27.78
C VAL A 318 3.43 -4.41 27.16
N GLY A 319 2.44 -3.55 27.39
CA GLY A 319 1.09 -3.74 26.92
C GLY A 319 0.94 -3.31 25.48
N GLY A 320 0.47 -4.21 24.62
CA GLY A 320 0.24 -3.90 23.21
C GLY A 320 -0.42 -5.02 22.46
N ARG A 321 -0.47 -4.87 21.14
CA ARG A 321 -0.96 -5.93 20.24
C ARG A 321 0.02 -6.17 19.12
N CYS A 322 -0.01 -7.38 18.62
CA CYS A 322 0.82 -7.82 17.52
C CYS A 322 0.51 -6.99 16.24
N LYS A 323 1.52 -6.40 15.59
CA LYS A 323 1.32 -5.53 14.44
C LYS A 323 1.00 -6.35 13.18
N CYS A 324 -0.26 -6.31 12.75
CA CYS A 324 -0.74 -7.01 11.54
C CYS A 324 -1.52 -6.10 10.56
N ASN A 325 -1.42 -4.77 10.74
CA ASN A 325 -2.07 -3.77 9.88
C ASN A 325 -3.59 -3.98 9.69
N GLY A 326 -4.27 -4.60 10.66
CA GLY A 326 -5.70 -4.89 10.60
C GLY A 326 -6.11 -6.02 9.64
N HIS A 327 -5.16 -6.85 9.20
CA HIS A 327 -5.40 -7.99 8.30
C HIS A 327 -5.14 -9.35 8.94
N ALA A 328 -5.03 -9.44 10.27
CA ALA A 328 -4.97 -10.73 10.96
C ALA A 328 -5.55 -10.60 12.37
N ALA A 329 -6.28 -11.62 12.79
CA ALA A 329 -6.87 -11.71 14.11
C ALA A 329 -5.96 -12.36 15.15
N LYS A 330 -4.86 -12.98 14.72
CA LYS A 330 -3.92 -13.67 15.61
C LYS A 330 -2.52 -13.69 15.01
N CYS A 331 -1.55 -13.88 15.90
CA CYS A 331 -0.17 -14.17 15.54
C CYS A 331 0.15 -15.61 15.94
N ALA A 332 0.83 -16.32 15.05
CA ALA A 332 1.27 -17.69 15.24
C ALA A 332 2.79 -17.76 15.10
N ARG A 333 3.41 -18.78 15.68
CA ARG A 333 4.82 -19.07 15.43
C ARG A 333 4.94 -19.90 14.15
N ASP A 334 5.90 -19.55 13.30
CA ASP A 334 6.21 -20.31 12.10
C ASP A 334 7.07 -21.56 12.42
N GLU A 335 7.47 -22.29 11.38
CA GLU A 335 8.31 -23.50 11.50
C GLU A 335 9.69 -23.21 12.12
N ASN A 336 10.17 -21.97 12.06
CA ASN A 336 11.42 -21.52 12.65
C ASN A 336 11.24 -21.01 14.09
N GLY A 337 10.02 -21.02 14.62
CA GLY A 337 9.67 -20.50 15.94
C GLY A 337 9.45 -18.98 15.99
N GLU A 338 9.50 -18.29 14.86
CA GLU A 338 9.38 -16.84 14.76
C GLU A 338 7.91 -16.41 14.77
N SER A 339 7.57 -15.36 15.51
CA SER A 339 6.20 -14.85 15.55
C SER A 339 5.84 -14.14 14.24
N ILE A 340 4.75 -14.58 13.58
CA ILE A 340 4.23 -14.03 12.33
C ILE A 340 2.70 -13.86 12.40
N CYS A 341 2.15 -12.88 11.68
CA CYS A 341 0.71 -12.71 11.56
C CYS A 341 0.09 -13.84 10.70
N ASP A 342 -1.06 -14.37 11.13
CA ASP A 342 -1.89 -15.26 10.28
C ASP A 342 -2.68 -14.41 9.26
N CYS A 343 -1.98 -13.96 8.21
CA CYS A 343 -2.49 -12.94 7.29
C CYS A 343 -3.72 -13.38 6.47
N ARG A 344 -4.78 -12.59 6.58
CA ARG A 344 -6.04 -12.64 5.83
C ARG A 344 -6.08 -11.55 4.76
N HIS A 345 -7.25 -11.31 4.16
CA HIS A 345 -7.44 -10.22 3.18
C HIS A 345 -6.50 -10.29 1.95
N ASN A 346 -6.04 -11.49 1.61
CA ASN A 346 -5.02 -11.75 0.60
C ASN A 346 -3.71 -10.97 0.80
N THR A 347 -3.36 -10.68 2.05
CA THR A 347 -2.10 -10.07 2.45
C THR A 347 -1.06 -11.12 2.82
N ALA A 348 0.20 -10.71 2.84
CA ALA A 348 1.37 -11.53 3.11
C ALA A 348 2.45 -10.67 3.78
N GLY A 349 3.54 -11.32 4.20
CA GLY A 349 4.59 -10.67 4.97
C GLY A 349 4.46 -10.94 6.45
N ARG A 350 5.43 -10.47 7.23
CA ARG A 350 5.43 -10.74 8.68
C ARG A 350 4.29 -10.01 9.37
N ASP A 351 4.00 -8.79 8.93
CA ASP A 351 3.05 -7.86 9.53
C ASP A 351 1.84 -7.64 8.61
N CYS A 352 1.65 -8.51 7.61
CA CYS A 352 0.65 -8.36 6.55
C CYS A 352 0.84 -7.06 5.73
N GLU A 353 2.08 -6.63 5.55
CA GLU A 353 2.51 -5.36 4.96
C GLU A 353 2.56 -5.35 3.42
N LYS A 354 2.22 -6.47 2.77
CA LYS A 354 2.22 -6.60 1.31
C LYS A 354 1.10 -7.52 0.83
N CYS A 355 0.76 -7.44 -0.44
CA CYS A 355 -0.21 -8.36 -1.05
C CYS A 355 0.41 -9.73 -1.33
N LYS A 356 -0.41 -10.78 -1.24
CA LYS A 356 -0.07 -12.12 -1.74
C LYS A 356 0.28 -12.05 -3.23
N PRO A 357 1.15 -12.94 -3.73
CA PRO A 357 1.38 -13.07 -5.16
C PRO A 357 0.05 -13.14 -5.92
N PHE A 358 0.01 -12.54 -7.11
CA PHE A 358 -1.16 -12.47 -7.98
C PHE A 358 -2.32 -11.56 -7.49
N HIS A 359 -2.19 -10.89 -6.34
CA HIS A 359 -3.19 -9.96 -5.80
C HIS A 359 -2.78 -8.49 -5.94
N PHE A 360 -2.28 -8.12 -7.12
CA PHE A 360 -1.75 -6.78 -7.40
C PHE A 360 -2.69 -5.93 -8.26
N ASP A 361 -4.01 -6.13 -8.14
CA ASP A 361 -4.98 -5.35 -8.92
C ASP A 361 -5.15 -3.93 -8.40
N ARG A 362 -4.92 -3.69 -7.10
CA ARG A 362 -4.84 -2.37 -6.48
C ARG A 362 -3.66 -2.31 -5.49
N PRO A 363 -3.21 -1.10 -5.08
CA PRO A 363 -2.17 -0.98 -4.07
C PRO A 363 -2.60 -1.60 -2.74
N TRP A 364 -1.62 -2.10 -1.98
CA TRP A 364 -1.84 -2.47 -0.58
C TRP A 364 -2.17 -1.22 0.25
N ALA A 365 -3.05 -1.36 1.24
CA ALA A 365 -3.32 -0.35 2.24
C ALA A 365 -3.72 -1.05 3.55
N ARG A 366 -3.38 -0.44 4.69
CA ARG A 366 -3.79 -0.88 6.04
C ARG A 366 -5.31 -0.89 6.17
N ALA A 367 -5.88 -1.86 6.87
CA ALA A 367 -7.32 -1.88 7.15
C ALA A 367 -7.70 -0.80 8.17
N THR A 368 -8.79 -0.07 7.88
CA THR A 368 -9.37 0.95 8.76
C THR A 368 -10.69 0.45 9.33
N ALA A 369 -11.31 1.18 10.25
CA ALA A 369 -12.64 0.86 10.75
C ALA A 369 -13.71 0.85 9.63
N GLY A 370 -13.52 1.67 8.58
CA GLY A 370 -14.48 1.81 7.46
C GLY A 370 -14.22 0.91 6.26
N ASP A 371 -12.96 0.54 5.97
CA ASP A 371 -12.60 -0.33 4.85
C ASP A 371 -11.51 -1.34 5.27
N ALA A 372 -11.77 -2.63 5.05
CA ALA A 372 -10.82 -3.70 5.32
C ALA A 372 -9.59 -3.68 4.39
N ASN A 373 -9.65 -2.89 3.32
CA ASN A 373 -8.58 -2.70 2.33
C ASN A 373 -7.94 -4.03 1.86
N PRO A 374 -8.72 -5.06 1.49
CA PRO A 374 -8.14 -6.32 1.03
C PRO A 374 -7.37 -6.18 -0.28
N CYS A 375 -6.33 -7.00 -0.43
CA CYS A 375 -5.66 -7.15 -1.71
C CYS A 375 -6.54 -7.92 -2.70
N VAL A 376 -6.60 -7.42 -3.94
CA VAL A 376 -7.52 -7.90 -4.97
C VAL A 376 -6.77 -8.69 -6.02
N GLU A 377 -7.27 -9.89 -6.33
CA GLU A 377 -6.72 -10.78 -7.34
C GLU A 377 -6.76 -10.14 -8.74
N CYS A 378 -5.68 -10.32 -9.49
CA CYS A 378 -5.60 -9.89 -10.88
C CYS A 378 -6.47 -10.75 -11.81
N LYS A 379 -7.33 -10.10 -12.59
CA LYS A 379 -8.22 -10.77 -13.55
C LYS A 379 -7.46 -11.20 -14.82
N CYS A 380 -6.93 -12.41 -14.85
CA CYS A 380 -6.17 -12.93 -16.01
C CYS A 380 -6.83 -14.09 -16.75
N ASN A 381 -8.12 -14.34 -16.55
CA ASN A 381 -8.89 -15.41 -17.19
C ASN A 381 -8.23 -16.81 -17.08
N GLY A 382 -7.51 -17.09 -15.99
CA GLY A 382 -6.81 -18.36 -15.81
C GLY A 382 -5.67 -18.61 -16.82
N HIS A 383 -5.16 -17.55 -17.46
CA HIS A 383 -4.12 -17.63 -18.49
C HIS A 383 -2.77 -17.04 -18.04
N ALA A 384 -2.68 -16.50 -16.83
CA ALA A 384 -1.43 -16.09 -16.21
C ALA A 384 -1.37 -16.59 -14.77
N ARG A 385 -0.16 -16.80 -14.25
CA ARG A 385 0.11 -17.12 -12.83
C ARG A 385 0.72 -15.95 -12.07
N GLY A 386 0.96 -14.84 -12.76
CA GLY A 386 1.60 -13.66 -12.21
C GLY A 386 1.00 -12.41 -12.82
N CYS A 387 0.98 -11.34 -12.04
CA CYS A 387 0.58 -10.03 -12.49
C CYS A 387 1.46 -8.97 -11.83
N ARG A 388 1.42 -7.75 -12.34
CA ARG A 388 2.03 -6.58 -11.73
C ARG A 388 1.01 -5.46 -11.62
N PHE A 389 1.22 -4.59 -10.66
CA PHE A 389 0.45 -3.36 -10.55
C PHE A 389 0.94 -2.29 -11.53
N ASN A 390 0.03 -1.44 -12.00
CA ASN A 390 0.32 -0.25 -12.79
C ASN A 390 -0.52 0.94 -12.29
N MET A 391 0.15 1.94 -11.71
CA MET A 391 -0.48 3.12 -11.12
C MET A 391 -1.23 3.99 -12.15
N GLU A 392 -0.73 4.10 -13.38
CA GLU A 392 -1.38 4.92 -14.41
C GLU A 392 -2.73 4.31 -14.82
N LEU A 393 -2.76 2.99 -15.01
CA LEU A 393 -4.00 2.26 -15.30
C LEU A 393 -5.00 2.32 -14.14
N TYR A 394 -4.50 2.26 -12.90
CA TYR A 394 -5.34 2.40 -11.71
C TYR A 394 -6.03 3.76 -11.68
N LYS A 395 -5.29 4.86 -11.90
CA LYS A 395 -5.86 6.21 -11.98
C LYS A 395 -6.88 6.34 -13.12
N LEU A 396 -6.56 5.82 -14.31
CA LEU A 396 -7.47 5.85 -15.47
C LEU A 396 -8.75 5.03 -15.25
N SER A 397 -8.70 3.99 -14.42
CA SER A 397 -9.88 3.19 -14.06
C SER A 397 -10.78 3.85 -13.00
N GLY A 398 -10.44 5.06 -12.53
CA GLY A 398 -11.11 5.70 -11.39
C GLY A 398 -10.77 5.03 -10.06
N TYR A 399 -9.50 4.65 -9.87
CA TYR A 399 -9.00 3.96 -8.67
C TYR A 399 -9.68 2.61 -8.40
N ARG A 400 -9.98 1.85 -9.46
CA ARG A 400 -10.66 0.53 -9.36
C ARG A 400 -9.73 -0.64 -9.65
N SER A 401 -8.96 -0.60 -10.73
CA SER A 401 -8.10 -1.71 -11.16
C SER A 401 -6.88 -1.22 -11.95
N GLY A 402 -5.70 -1.59 -11.47
CA GLY A 402 -4.37 -1.35 -12.05
C GLY A 402 -3.61 -2.63 -12.39
N GLY A 403 -4.17 -3.81 -12.16
CA GLY A 403 -3.50 -5.09 -12.41
C GLY A 403 -3.24 -5.35 -13.89
N VAL A 404 -2.05 -5.87 -14.20
CA VAL A 404 -1.63 -6.27 -15.55
C VAL A 404 -1.04 -7.67 -15.50
N CYS A 405 -1.62 -8.59 -16.26
CA CYS A 405 -1.18 -9.97 -16.33
C CYS A 405 0.19 -10.11 -16.98
N LEU A 406 0.99 -11.05 -16.48
CA LEU A 406 2.34 -11.32 -16.98
C LEU A 406 2.39 -12.67 -17.68
N ARG A 407 3.05 -12.72 -18.84
CA ARG A 407 3.29 -13.96 -19.61
C ARG A 407 2.00 -14.75 -19.85
N CYS A 408 1.05 -14.14 -20.55
CA CYS A 408 -0.19 -14.81 -20.97
C CYS A 408 0.13 -16.13 -21.70
N ARG A 409 -0.48 -17.21 -21.21
CA ARG A 409 -0.38 -18.58 -21.74
C ARG A 409 -1.57 -18.85 -22.66
N HIS A 410 -1.64 -20.06 -23.21
CA HIS A 410 -2.78 -20.50 -24.03
C HIS A 410 -3.01 -19.64 -25.29
N ASN A 411 -1.91 -19.10 -25.85
CA ASN A 411 -1.94 -18.21 -27.01
C ASN A 411 -2.85 -16.99 -26.85
N THR A 412 -3.00 -16.51 -25.61
CA THR A 412 -3.74 -15.28 -25.31
C THR A 412 -2.79 -14.09 -25.14
N ALA A 413 -3.36 -12.89 -25.26
CA ALA A 413 -2.68 -11.62 -25.20
C ALA A 413 -3.59 -10.55 -24.58
N GLY A 414 -3.01 -9.37 -24.34
CA GLY A 414 -3.67 -8.24 -23.71
C GLY A 414 -3.52 -8.19 -22.19
N ARG A 415 -3.95 -7.07 -21.60
CA ARG A 415 -3.81 -6.77 -20.16
C ARG A 415 -4.35 -7.87 -19.24
N TYR A 416 -5.47 -8.46 -19.63
CA TYR A 416 -6.20 -9.49 -18.89
C TYR A 416 -6.11 -10.87 -19.55
N CYS A 417 -5.21 -11.04 -20.54
CA CYS A 417 -5.17 -12.23 -21.39
C CYS A 417 -6.55 -12.55 -22.01
N HIS A 418 -7.25 -11.52 -22.50
CA HIS A 418 -8.66 -11.60 -22.88
C HIS A 418 -8.90 -11.74 -24.39
N HIS A 419 -7.85 -11.63 -25.21
CA HIS A 419 -7.93 -11.85 -26.65
C HIS A 419 -6.81 -12.78 -27.10
N CYS A 420 -6.90 -13.32 -28.31
CA CYS A 420 -5.88 -14.21 -28.85
C CYS A 420 -4.64 -13.46 -29.33
N LYS A 421 -3.47 -14.09 -29.24
CA LYS A 421 -2.26 -13.53 -29.82
C LYS A 421 -2.38 -13.51 -31.35
N GLU A 422 -1.68 -12.61 -32.01
CA GLU A 422 -1.53 -12.59 -33.46
C GLU A 422 -1.14 -13.98 -34.02
N GLY A 423 -1.80 -14.40 -35.11
CA GLY A 423 -1.71 -15.77 -35.64
C GLY A 423 -2.68 -16.78 -34.99
N PHE A 424 -3.51 -16.32 -34.06
CA PHE A 424 -4.60 -17.10 -33.46
C PHE A 424 -5.92 -16.31 -33.48
N TYR A 425 -7.04 -17.03 -33.44
CA TYR A 425 -8.38 -16.46 -33.38
C TYR A 425 -9.25 -17.12 -32.30
N ARG A 426 -10.30 -16.41 -31.88
CA ARG A 426 -11.21 -16.81 -30.79
C ARG A 426 -12.14 -17.95 -31.22
N ASP A 427 -12.06 -19.10 -30.53
CA ASP A 427 -13.00 -20.21 -30.70
C ASP A 427 -14.23 -20.00 -29.81
N VAL A 428 -15.25 -19.31 -30.32
CA VAL A 428 -16.46 -18.89 -29.57
C VAL A 428 -17.21 -20.03 -28.87
N THR A 429 -16.98 -21.28 -29.27
CA THR A 429 -17.58 -22.47 -28.63
C THR A 429 -17.07 -22.73 -27.21
N LYS A 430 -15.94 -22.09 -26.82
CA LYS A 430 -15.30 -22.29 -25.52
C LYS A 430 -15.36 -21.02 -24.66
N PRO A 431 -15.45 -21.13 -23.33
CA PRO A 431 -15.38 -19.97 -22.45
C PRO A 431 -13.98 -19.35 -22.47
N LEU A 432 -13.90 -18.06 -22.13
CA LEU A 432 -12.64 -17.29 -22.22
C LEU A 432 -11.53 -17.86 -21.34
N ASN A 433 -11.86 -18.52 -20.23
CA ASN A 433 -10.88 -19.12 -19.32
C ASN A 433 -10.32 -20.49 -19.80
N HIS A 434 -10.80 -21.02 -20.92
CA HIS A 434 -10.42 -22.34 -21.40
C HIS A 434 -9.01 -22.36 -22.02
N LYS A 435 -8.21 -23.39 -21.74
CA LYS A 435 -6.82 -23.50 -22.24
C LYS A 435 -6.64 -23.54 -23.76
N ARG A 436 -7.71 -23.85 -24.49
CA ARG A 436 -7.77 -23.94 -25.96
C ARG A 436 -8.77 -22.93 -26.55
N VAL A 437 -8.95 -21.78 -25.89
CA VAL A 437 -9.85 -20.70 -26.36
C VAL A 437 -9.34 -20.04 -27.65
N CYS A 438 -8.04 -20.11 -27.90
CA CYS A 438 -7.40 -19.59 -29.10
C CYS A 438 -6.99 -20.72 -30.05
N LYS A 439 -7.53 -20.72 -31.26
CA LYS A 439 -7.19 -21.62 -32.36
C LYS A 439 -6.18 -20.96 -33.31
N SER A 440 -5.28 -21.75 -33.89
CA SER A 440 -4.29 -21.26 -34.86
C SER A 440 -4.96 -20.80 -36.15
N CYS A 441 -4.42 -19.75 -36.76
CA CYS A 441 -4.75 -19.37 -38.12
C CYS A 441 -4.05 -20.32 -39.09
N ASP A 442 -4.78 -21.30 -39.63
CA ASP A 442 -4.22 -22.26 -40.59
C ASP A 442 -4.33 -21.73 -42.03
N CYS A 443 -3.87 -20.49 -42.26
CA CYS A 443 -3.96 -19.82 -43.57
C CYS A 443 -3.13 -20.56 -44.64
N HIS A 444 -3.75 -20.82 -45.78
CA HIS A 444 -3.13 -21.57 -46.87
C HIS A 444 -1.92 -20.80 -47.45
N PRO A 445 -0.72 -21.41 -47.54
CA PRO A 445 0.52 -20.70 -47.85
C PRO A 445 0.54 -20.07 -49.25
N VAL A 446 -0.23 -20.62 -50.19
CA VAL A 446 -0.34 -20.12 -51.56
C VAL A 446 -1.56 -19.22 -51.75
N GLY A 447 -2.66 -19.49 -51.04
CA GLY A 447 -3.97 -18.87 -51.28
C GLY A 447 -4.24 -17.62 -50.44
N ALA A 448 -3.55 -17.48 -49.31
CA ALA A 448 -3.61 -16.29 -48.47
C ALA A 448 -2.49 -15.29 -48.81
N LEU A 449 -2.73 -14.01 -48.51
CA LEU A 449 -1.76 -12.92 -48.58
C LEU A 449 -0.82 -12.91 -47.36
N GLY A 450 -1.22 -13.55 -46.26
CA GLY A 450 -0.46 -13.60 -45.01
C GLY A 450 -0.85 -14.77 -44.11
N ARG A 451 -0.08 -14.98 -43.04
CA ARG A 451 -0.31 -16.04 -42.04
C ARG A 451 -1.21 -15.61 -40.88
N THR A 452 -1.51 -14.31 -40.78
CA THR A 452 -2.32 -13.72 -39.72
C THR A 452 -3.77 -13.63 -40.20
N CYS A 453 -4.69 -14.22 -39.44
CA CYS A 453 -6.11 -14.13 -39.69
C CYS A 453 -6.78 -13.12 -38.75
N ASN A 454 -8.02 -12.76 -39.04
CA ASN A 454 -8.83 -11.93 -38.16
C ASN A 454 -9.01 -12.61 -36.80
N MET A 455 -8.67 -11.91 -35.71
CA MET A 455 -8.65 -12.48 -34.35
C MET A 455 -10.04 -12.88 -33.82
N THR A 456 -11.11 -12.31 -34.37
CA THR A 456 -12.49 -12.59 -33.96
C THR A 456 -13.12 -13.66 -34.85
N THR A 457 -12.99 -13.54 -36.17
CA THR A 457 -13.68 -14.42 -37.13
C THR A 457 -12.84 -15.61 -37.58
N GLY A 458 -11.51 -15.52 -37.48
CA GLY A 458 -10.57 -16.51 -38.02
C GLY A 458 -10.35 -16.41 -39.53
N GLN A 459 -10.95 -15.43 -40.21
CA GLN A 459 -10.82 -15.28 -41.66
C GLN A 459 -9.41 -14.83 -42.06
N CYS A 460 -8.74 -15.63 -42.89
CA CYS A 460 -7.47 -15.30 -43.50
C CYS A 460 -7.65 -14.27 -44.65
N PRO A 461 -6.67 -13.37 -44.87
CA PRO A 461 -6.70 -12.45 -45.99
C PRO A 461 -6.43 -13.22 -47.29
N CYS A 462 -7.46 -13.48 -48.09
CA CYS A 462 -7.36 -14.29 -49.31
C CYS A 462 -6.86 -13.47 -50.50
N LYS A 463 -6.13 -14.13 -51.41
CA LYS A 463 -5.77 -13.57 -52.72
C LYS A 463 -6.98 -13.50 -53.65
N ASP A 464 -6.86 -12.75 -54.73
CA ASP A 464 -7.91 -12.60 -55.73
C ASP A 464 -8.38 -13.94 -56.28
N GLY A 465 -9.70 -14.12 -56.32
CA GLY A 465 -10.32 -15.36 -56.77
C GLY A 465 -10.21 -16.54 -55.80
N VAL A 466 -9.61 -16.36 -54.62
CA VAL A 466 -9.51 -17.38 -53.55
C VAL A 466 -10.56 -17.11 -52.46
N THR A 467 -11.15 -18.15 -51.90
CA THR A 467 -12.15 -18.08 -50.82
C THR A 467 -11.96 -19.19 -49.77
N GLY A 468 -12.81 -19.19 -48.74
CA GLY A 468 -12.75 -20.08 -47.58
C GLY A 468 -12.06 -19.42 -46.38
N LEU A 469 -12.33 -19.94 -45.17
CA LEU A 469 -11.79 -19.41 -43.91
C LEU A 469 -10.26 -19.34 -43.93
N THR A 470 -9.64 -20.36 -44.50
CA THR A 470 -8.19 -20.51 -44.63
C THR A 470 -7.65 -20.20 -46.03
N CYS A 471 -8.47 -19.66 -46.94
CA CYS A 471 -8.09 -19.36 -48.33
C CYS A 471 -7.60 -20.60 -49.11
N ASN A 472 -8.28 -21.73 -48.95
CA ASN A 472 -7.85 -23.04 -49.47
C ASN A 472 -8.55 -23.46 -50.77
N ARG A 473 -9.43 -22.64 -51.35
CA ARG A 473 -10.17 -22.99 -52.58
C ARG A 473 -10.45 -21.77 -53.45
N CYS A 474 -10.66 -21.97 -54.74
CA CYS A 474 -11.09 -20.89 -55.64
C CYS A 474 -12.56 -20.54 -55.42
N ALA A 475 -12.88 -19.26 -55.60
CA ALA A 475 -14.25 -18.77 -55.60
C ALA A 475 -15.02 -19.29 -56.82
N LYS A 476 -16.35 -19.22 -56.77
CA LYS A 476 -17.20 -19.59 -57.92
C LYS A 476 -16.83 -18.74 -59.14
N GLY A 477 -16.65 -19.38 -60.30
CA GLY A 477 -16.20 -18.71 -61.53
C GLY A 477 -14.68 -18.61 -61.69
N TYR A 478 -13.89 -19.19 -60.78
CA TYR A 478 -12.43 -19.28 -60.86
C TYR A 478 -11.97 -20.75 -60.89
N GLN A 479 -10.86 -21.01 -61.56
CA GLN A 479 -10.18 -22.32 -61.60
C GLN A 479 -8.75 -22.21 -61.08
N GLN A 480 -8.20 -23.32 -60.56
CA GLN A 480 -6.83 -23.36 -60.05
C GLN A 480 -5.81 -23.21 -61.17
N SER A 481 -4.84 -22.33 -60.99
CA SER A 481 -3.69 -22.16 -61.87
C SER A 481 -2.46 -22.86 -61.28
N ARG A 482 -1.41 -23.00 -62.09
CA ARG A 482 -0.10 -23.51 -61.62
C ARG A 482 0.79 -22.43 -60.98
N SER A 483 0.34 -21.17 -60.97
CA SER A 483 1.11 -20.05 -60.44
C SER A 483 0.92 -19.93 -58.92
N PRO A 484 2.01 -19.94 -58.12
CA PRO A 484 1.92 -19.65 -56.68
C PRO A 484 1.51 -18.20 -56.37
N ILE A 485 1.71 -17.28 -57.31
CA ILE A 485 1.42 -15.85 -57.15
C ILE A 485 -0.07 -15.60 -57.36
N ALA A 486 -0.63 -16.14 -58.45
CA ALA A 486 -2.05 -16.03 -58.82
C ALA A 486 -2.69 -17.44 -58.90
N PRO A 487 -3.02 -18.07 -57.76
CA PRO A 487 -3.45 -19.47 -57.73
C PRO A 487 -4.85 -19.73 -58.28
N CYS A 488 -5.69 -18.70 -58.41
CA CYS A 488 -7.04 -18.82 -58.98
C CYS A 488 -7.21 -17.79 -60.10
N VAL A 489 -7.62 -18.25 -61.29
CA VAL A 489 -7.86 -17.40 -62.46
C VAL A 489 -9.32 -17.53 -62.91
N LYS A 490 -9.92 -16.45 -63.41
CA LYS A 490 -11.32 -16.46 -63.87
C LYS A 490 -11.47 -17.46 -65.03
N ILE A 491 -12.55 -18.24 -65.01
CA ILE A 491 -12.93 -19.08 -66.13
C ILE A 491 -13.40 -18.14 -67.24
N PRO A 492 -12.78 -18.19 -68.45
CA PRO A 492 -13.24 -17.37 -69.57
C PRO A 492 -14.70 -17.72 -69.86
N GLN A 493 -15.59 -16.74 -69.80
CA GLN A 493 -16.91 -16.93 -70.38
C GLN A 493 -16.74 -16.90 -71.90
N LEU A 494 -17.03 -18.02 -72.56
CA LEU A 494 -17.27 -18.01 -74.00
C LEU A 494 -18.51 -17.15 -74.22
N ILE A 495 -18.30 -15.89 -74.56
CA ILE A 495 -19.37 -15.02 -75.05
C ILE A 495 -19.62 -15.48 -76.48
N GLU A 496 -20.70 -16.24 -76.70
CA GLU A 496 -21.33 -16.29 -78.01
C GLU A 496 -21.89 -14.88 -78.29
N ALA A 497 -21.32 -14.21 -79.29
CA ALA A 497 -21.77 -12.88 -79.71
C ALA A 497 -23.15 -12.96 -80.41
N PRO A 498 -23.96 -11.89 -80.35
CA PRO A 498 -25.41 -11.95 -80.49
C PRO A 498 -25.91 -11.75 -81.93
N LEU A 499 -27.02 -12.41 -82.29
CA LEU A 499 -27.80 -12.10 -83.49
C LEU A 499 -28.78 -10.95 -83.19
N MET A 500 -28.70 -9.89 -84.00
CA MET A 500 -29.62 -8.75 -84.01
C MET A 500 -30.94 -9.11 -84.68
N THR A 501 -32.07 -8.80 -84.03
CA THR A 501 -33.30 -8.39 -84.74
C THR A 501 -34.05 -7.38 -83.89
N ALA A 502 -34.34 -6.22 -84.48
CA ALA A 502 -35.27 -5.23 -83.97
C ALA A 502 -36.70 -5.60 -84.38
N ASP A 503 -37.65 -5.42 -83.47
CA ASP A 503 -38.92 -4.73 -83.76
C ASP A 503 -39.66 -4.41 -82.46
N SER A 504 -40.22 -3.20 -82.41
CA SER A 504 -41.18 -2.64 -81.44
C SER A 504 -42.54 -2.54 -82.16
N PRO A 505 -43.73 -2.45 -81.51
CA PRO A 505 -44.05 -1.31 -80.63
C PRO A 505 -45.11 -1.49 -79.51
N ALA A 506 -45.06 -0.53 -78.59
CA ALA A 506 -46.11 0.18 -77.83
C ALA A 506 -47.51 -0.45 -77.60
N ASN A 507 -48.00 -0.39 -76.34
CA ASN A 507 -48.99 0.61 -75.85
C ASN A 507 -49.93 0.05 -74.74
N SER A 508 -50.43 0.96 -73.90
CA SER A 508 -51.53 0.87 -72.90
C SER A 508 -51.10 0.37 -71.50
N GLY A 509 -51.28 1.06 -70.38
CA GLY A 509 -52.18 2.17 -70.00
C GLY A 509 -53.14 1.67 -68.91
N GLY A 510 -53.15 2.28 -67.71
CA GLY A 510 -54.17 2.01 -66.68
C GLY A 510 -53.77 2.25 -65.21
N ASP A 511 -53.82 3.52 -64.84
CA ASP A 511 -54.04 4.20 -63.55
C ASP A 511 -54.71 3.48 -62.33
N ASN A 512 -54.21 3.93 -61.15
CA ASN A 512 -54.84 4.24 -59.83
C ASN A 512 -54.89 3.22 -58.66
N ASP A 513 -54.03 3.52 -57.67
CA ASP A 513 -54.26 3.79 -56.23
C ASP A 513 -55.04 2.81 -55.33
N TYR A 514 -54.35 2.28 -54.29
CA TYR A 514 -54.37 2.77 -52.89
C TYR A 514 -53.40 1.95 -51.99
N GLU A 515 -52.62 2.67 -51.16
CA GLU A 515 -51.97 2.35 -49.85
C GLU A 515 -51.22 0.98 -49.71
N ASP A 516 -49.99 0.84 -49.19
CA ASP A 516 -49.38 1.47 -48.01
C ASP A 516 -47.91 0.98 -47.89
N ASP A 517 -47.11 1.78 -47.20
CA ASP A 517 -45.91 1.46 -46.41
C ASP A 517 -44.58 0.85 -46.97
N GLU A 518 -43.53 1.62 -46.62
CA GLU A 518 -42.19 1.26 -46.14
C GLU A 518 -41.06 0.81 -47.11
N ASP A 519 -40.16 1.79 -47.31
CA ASP A 519 -38.71 1.75 -47.03
C ASP A 519 -37.77 0.93 -47.96
N VAL A 520 -36.91 1.67 -48.66
CA VAL A 520 -35.44 1.56 -48.75
C VAL A 520 -35.00 2.12 -50.11
N GLY A 521 -34.63 3.41 -50.11
CA GLY A 521 -33.98 4.08 -51.23
C GLY A 521 -32.47 3.95 -51.17
N SER A 522 -31.91 3.22 -52.13
CA SER A 522 -30.52 3.30 -52.58
C SER A 522 -30.30 4.55 -53.45
N GLU A 523 -29.16 5.22 -53.30
CA GLU A 523 -28.62 6.14 -54.33
C GLU A 523 -27.12 5.84 -54.56
N GLU A 524 -26.82 5.34 -55.76
CA GLU A 524 -25.58 5.53 -56.54
C GLU A 524 -25.65 6.96 -57.15
N ASP A 525 -24.63 7.75 -57.49
CA ASP A 525 -23.20 7.61 -57.75
C ASP A 525 -22.60 9.05 -57.75
N GLY A 526 -21.29 9.22 -57.51
CA GLY A 526 -20.65 10.55 -57.64
C GLY A 526 -19.23 10.69 -57.07
N ASP A 527 -18.30 9.95 -57.66
CA ASP A 527 -16.84 10.08 -57.77
C ASP A 527 -16.00 11.07 -56.92
N ASP A 528 -14.84 10.51 -56.51
CA ASP A 528 -13.57 11.16 -56.13
C ASP A 528 -13.45 11.84 -54.76
N CYS A 529 -13.97 11.21 -53.70
CA CYS A 529 -13.33 11.36 -52.39
C CYS A 529 -12.00 10.57 -52.37
N LEU A 530 -10.92 11.18 -52.92
CA LEU A 530 -9.55 10.70 -52.73
C LEU A 530 -9.32 10.44 -51.24
N ASP A 531 -8.90 9.21 -50.93
CA ASP A 531 -8.65 8.62 -49.62
C ASP A 531 -8.38 9.69 -48.55
N CYS A 532 -9.42 10.07 -47.79
CA CYS A 532 -9.28 11.04 -46.72
C CYS A 532 -8.46 10.40 -45.60
N GLN A 533 -7.14 10.49 -45.71
CA GLN A 533 -6.22 10.14 -44.66
C GLN A 533 -6.33 11.20 -43.57
N GLN A 534 -7.39 11.13 -42.78
CA GLN A 534 -7.54 11.90 -41.57
C GLN A 534 -6.29 11.59 -40.72
N GLU A 535 -5.33 12.52 -40.73
CA GLU A 535 -4.02 12.30 -40.12
C GLU A 535 -4.26 11.80 -38.69
N SER A 536 -3.87 10.56 -38.40
CA SER A 536 -4.17 9.83 -37.17
C SER A 536 -4.42 10.75 -35.95
N ALA A 537 -5.52 10.54 -35.20
CA ALA A 537 -5.85 11.29 -33.98
C ALA A 537 -4.71 11.37 -32.92
N HIS A 538 -3.66 10.57 -33.10
CA HIS A 538 -2.38 10.73 -32.42
C HIS A 538 -1.63 12.02 -32.85
N LEU A 539 -1.87 13.09 -32.09
CA LEU A 539 -1.19 14.38 -32.21
C LEU A 539 0.29 14.32 -31.77
N THR A 540 1.22 14.48 -32.71
CA THR A 540 2.66 14.55 -32.42
C THR A 540 3.17 15.99 -32.45
N PHE A 541 4.31 16.25 -31.80
CA PHE A 541 4.93 17.59 -31.81
C PHE A 541 5.28 18.05 -33.24
N ARG A 542 5.69 17.10 -34.11
CA ARG A 542 5.96 17.39 -35.53
C ARG A 542 4.70 17.83 -36.28
N LYS A 543 3.56 17.20 -36.04
CA LYS A 543 2.27 17.60 -36.62
C LYS A 543 1.83 18.98 -36.12
N PHE A 544 1.99 19.26 -34.82
CA PHE A 544 1.72 20.59 -34.26
C PHE A 544 2.59 21.70 -34.89
N CYS A 545 3.88 21.42 -35.15
CA CYS A 545 4.76 22.39 -35.79
C CYS A 545 4.38 22.69 -37.25
N LYS A 546 3.85 21.72 -38.00
CA LYS A 546 3.47 21.86 -39.42
C LYS A 546 2.22 22.70 -39.70
N ARG A 547 1.40 23.02 -38.68
CA ARG A 547 0.12 23.73 -38.85
C ARG A 547 0.23 25.19 -38.45
N ASP A 548 -0.53 26.08 -39.07
CA ASP A 548 -0.40 27.51 -38.81
C ASP A 548 -1.00 27.88 -37.46
N TYR A 549 -2.16 27.31 -37.14
CA TYR A 549 -2.85 27.56 -35.87
C TYR A 549 -3.30 26.26 -35.20
N ALA A 550 -3.56 26.36 -33.89
CA ALA A 550 -4.12 25.29 -33.08
C ALA A 550 -5.01 25.90 -32.01
N ALA A 551 -6.32 25.60 -32.03
CA ALA A 551 -7.28 26.18 -31.11
C ALA A 551 -8.31 25.14 -30.64
N HIS A 552 -8.81 25.33 -29.42
CA HIS A 552 -10.00 24.67 -28.90
C HIS A 552 -11.20 25.57 -29.16
N VAL A 553 -12.16 25.05 -29.94
CA VAL A 553 -13.33 25.78 -30.40
C VAL A 553 -14.61 25.00 -30.12
N VAL A 554 -15.69 25.71 -29.83
CA VAL A 554 -17.04 25.16 -29.71
C VAL A 554 -17.89 25.71 -30.85
N VAL A 555 -18.52 24.83 -31.61
CA VAL A 555 -19.25 25.20 -32.83
C VAL A 555 -20.67 25.64 -32.48
N GLN A 556 -21.06 26.83 -32.91
CA GLN A 556 -22.36 27.44 -32.61
C GLN A 556 -23.37 27.28 -33.75
N SER A 557 -22.97 27.62 -34.99
CA SER A 557 -23.80 27.51 -36.19
C SER A 557 -22.96 27.20 -37.43
N LYS A 558 -23.62 26.83 -38.53
CA LYS A 558 -23.00 26.64 -39.84
C LYS A 558 -23.81 27.38 -40.91
N GLU A 559 -23.13 27.98 -41.87
CA GLU A 559 -23.71 28.71 -42.99
C GLU A 559 -22.98 28.32 -44.27
N ALA A 560 -23.72 28.16 -45.38
CA ALA A 560 -23.12 27.87 -46.69
C ALA A 560 -22.81 29.17 -47.42
N PHE A 561 -21.63 29.25 -48.03
CA PHE A 561 -21.14 30.41 -48.76
C PHE A 561 -20.36 29.95 -50.01
N GLY A 562 -21.09 29.77 -51.12
CA GLY A 562 -20.53 29.19 -52.35
C GLY A 562 -19.95 27.79 -52.09
N ASP A 563 -18.72 27.55 -52.53
CA ASP A 563 -18.01 26.27 -52.34
C ASP A 563 -17.47 26.05 -50.92
N TRP A 564 -17.81 26.93 -49.97
CA TRP A 564 -17.32 26.91 -48.60
C TRP A 564 -18.46 26.85 -47.59
N ILE A 565 -18.23 26.14 -46.50
CA ILE A 565 -19.09 26.16 -45.31
C ILE A 565 -18.36 26.91 -44.21
N ARG A 566 -19.02 27.94 -43.68
CA ARG A 566 -18.54 28.76 -42.57
C ARG A 566 -19.16 28.29 -41.27
N PHE A 567 -18.35 27.86 -40.32
CA PHE A 567 -18.78 27.56 -38.96
C PHE A 567 -18.52 28.76 -38.04
N SER A 568 -19.56 29.26 -37.39
CA SER A 568 -19.41 30.21 -36.28
C SER A 568 -18.93 29.45 -35.05
N VAL A 569 -17.81 29.87 -34.47
CA VAL A 569 -17.19 29.18 -33.34
C VAL A 569 -16.88 30.12 -32.18
N GLN A 570 -16.99 29.60 -30.98
CA GLN A 570 -16.49 30.24 -29.77
C GLN A 570 -15.13 29.67 -29.41
N VAL A 571 -14.12 30.54 -29.29
CA VAL A 571 -12.74 30.14 -29.07
C VAL A 571 -12.44 30.08 -27.58
N HIS A 572 -12.22 28.88 -27.05
CA HIS A 572 -12.05 28.65 -25.62
C HIS A 572 -10.58 28.65 -25.18
N ASP A 573 -9.68 28.10 -25.99
CA ASP A 573 -8.23 28.14 -25.78
C ASP A 573 -7.50 28.27 -27.13
N VAL A 574 -6.38 29.01 -27.16
CA VAL A 574 -5.48 29.11 -28.32
C VAL A 574 -4.13 28.52 -27.93
N PHE A 575 -3.68 27.48 -28.63
CA PHE A 575 -2.43 26.76 -28.35
C PHE A 575 -1.30 27.15 -29.31
N LYS A 576 -1.63 27.55 -30.54
CA LYS A 576 -0.69 28.09 -31.53
C LYS A 576 -1.34 29.23 -32.27
N TRP A 577 -0.65 30.36 -32.29
CA TRP A 577 -1.05 31.55 -33.03
C TRP A 577 -0.60 31.42 -34.48
N GLY A 578 -1.54 31.57 -35.40
CA GLY A 578 -1.28 31.74 -36.82
C GLY A 578 -1.36 33.21 -37.23
N ALA A 579 -1.51 33.47 -38.54
CA ALA A 579 -1.60 34.83 -39.08
C ALA A 579 -2.95 35.53 -38.78
N SER A 580 -3.98 34.76 -38.38
CA SER A 580 -5.26 35.27 -37.89
C SER A 580 -5.17 35.71 -36.42
N LYS A 581 -5.57 36.95 -36.08
CA LYS A 581 -5.54 37.52 -34.71
C LYS A 581 -6.67 37.01 -33.80
N VAL A 582 -6.88 35.70 -33.74
CA VAL A 582 -7.97 35.02 -33.02
C VAL A 582 -7.77 35.13 -31.51
N ARG A 583 -8.68 35.77 -30.76
CA ARG A 583 -8.53 35.95 -29.30
C ARG A 583 -9.24 34.86 -28.51
N LYS A 584 -8.61 34.41 -27.41
CA LYS A 584 -9.25 33.54 -26.41
C LYS A 584 -10.49 34.22 -25.82
N GLY A 585 -11.61 33.51 -25.76
CA GLY A 585 -12.90 34.01 -25.29
C GLY A 585 -13.74 34.74 -26.34
N GLY A 586 -13.21 34.95 -27.56
CA GLY A 586 -13.93 35.60 -28.65
C GLY A 586 -14.75 34.65 -29.51
N GLN A 587 -15.63 35.21 -30.33
CA GLN A 587 -16.27 34.53 -31.46
C GLN A 587 -15.45 34.75 -32.73
N ASP A 588 -15.31 33.70 -33.54
CA ASP A 588 -14.60 33.74 -34.82
C ASP A 588 -15.21 32.70 -35.78
N TYR A 589 -14.61 32.52 -36.96
CA TYR A 589 -15.10 31.61 -37.99
C TYR A 589 -14.06 30.57 -38.37
N VAL A 590 -14.51 29.33 -38.57
CA VAL A 590 -13.72 28.26 -39.22
C VAL A 590 -14.34 27.93 -40.57
N TRP A 591 -13.56 28.07 -41.62
CA TRP A 591 -13.98 27.79 -43.00
C TRP A 591 -13.59 26.36 -43.40
N VAL A 592 -14.51 25.66 -44.04
CA VAL A 592 -14.32 24.27 -44.48
C VAL A 592 -14.84 24.14 -45.91
N PRO A 593 -14.10 23.56 -46.87
CA PRO A 593 -14.59 23.35 -48.22
C PRO A 593 -15.84 22.45 -48.22
N GLN A 594 -16.83 22.77 -49.05
CA GLN A 594 -18.07 21.99 -49.11
C GLN A 594 -17.82 20.57 -49.65
N ALA A 595 -16.87 20.39 -50.58
CA ALA A 595 -16.45 19.08 -51.08
C ALA A 595 -15.88 18.18 -49.97
N ASP A 596 -15.05 18.76 -49.09
CA ASP A 596 -14.43 18.09 -47.94
C ASP A 596 -15.47 17.60 -46.91
N LEU A 597 -16.52 18.40 -46.65
CA LEU A 597 -17.65 18.01 -45.79
C LEU A 597 -18.52 16.91 -46.39
N ARG A 598 -18.72 16.90 -47.72
CA ARG A 598 -19.43 15.80 -48.41
C ARG A 598 -18.67 14.48 -48.23
N CYS A 599 -17.34 14.53 -48.21
CA CYS A 599 -16.46 13.40 -47.90
C CYS A 599 -16.30 13.09 -46.40
N LYS A 600 -17.08 13.71 -45.50
CA LYS A 600 -16.99 13.56 -44.03
C LYS A 600 -15.61 13.92 -43.43
N CYS A 601 -14.89 14.87 -44.00
CA CYS A 601 -13.56 15.27 -43.57
C CYS A 601 -13.34 16.79 -43.61
N PRO A 602 -13.26 17.53 -42.50
CA PRO A 602 -13.30 17.09 -41.10
C PRO A 602 -14.72 16.83 -40.57
N GLN A 603 -14.83 15.93 -39.59
CA GLN A 603 -16.10 15.63 -38.92
C GLN A 603 -16.44 16.70 -37.87
N ILE A 604 -17.15 17.74 -38.29
CA ILE A 604 -17.56 18.84 -37.41
C ILE A 604 -19.09 18.85 -37.27
N ARG A 605 -19.58 18.84 -36.03
CA ARG A 605 -21.01 18.94 -35.70
C ARG A 605 -21.30 20.23 -34.95
N ILE A 606 -22.50 20.76 -35.15
CA ILE A 606 -23.00 21.92 -34.40
C ILE A 606 -23.12 21.53 -32.91
N LYS A 607 -22.84 22.46 -32.00
CA LYS A 607 -22.72 22.25 -30.54
C LYS A 607 -21.61 21.28 -30.11
N GLY A 608 -20.77 20.82 -31.05
CA GLY A 608 -19.60 20.00 -30.74
C GLY A 608 -18.41 20.84 -30.26
N SER A 609 -17.57 20.24 -29.42
CA SER A 609 -16.37 20.83 -28.85
C SER A 609 -15.14 20.15 -29.42
N TYR A 610 -14.32 20.90 -30.16
CA TYR A 610 -13.25 20.35 -30.99
C TYR A 610 -11.92 21.07 -30.77
N ILE A 611 -10.83 20.32 -30.94
CA ILE A 611 -9.49 20.86 -31.10
C ILE A 611 -9.17 20.82 -32.58
N VAL A 612 -8.92 22.00 -33.15
CA VAL A 612 -8.67 22.20 -34.59
C VAL A 612 -7.24 22.67 -34.80
N LEU A 613 -6.48 21.92 -35.60
CA LEU A 613 -5.17 22.32 -36.11
C LEU A 613 -5.27 22.42 -37.63
N GLY A 614 -5.20 23.64 -38.15
CA GLY A 614 -5.42 23.92 -39.57
C GLY A 614 -4.43 24.93 -40.13
N SER A 615 -4.74 25.41 -41.33
CA SER A 615 -4.01 26.46 -42.03
C SER A 615 -4.77 27.78 -42.01
N ASN A 616 -4.07 28.89 -42.12
CA ASN A 616 -4.71 30.17 -42.34
C ASN A 616 -4.85 30.46 -43.83
N GLN A 617 -6.07 30.76 -44.30
CA GLN A 617 -6.32 31.16 -45.69
C GLN A 617 -7.12 32.46 -45.75
N MET A 618 -7.00 33.16 -46.87
CA MET A 618 -7.63 34.46 -47.09
C MET A 618 -9.06 34.27 -47.58
N HIS A 619 -10.03 34.74 -46.80
CA HIS A 619 -11.46 34.69 -47.11
C HIS A 619 -12.01 36.11 -47.03
N GLY A 620 -12.56 36.63 -48.13
CA GLY A 620 -13.13 37.99 -48.17
C GLY A 620 -12.15 39.11 -47.81
N GLY A 621 -10.85 38.96 -48.14
CA GLY A 621 -9.81 39.95 -47.83
C GLY A 621 -9.20 39.84 -46.42
N LEU A 622 -9.68 38.92 -45.58
CA LEU A 622 -9.20 38.69 -44.22
C LEU A 622 -8.58 37.30 -44.07
N MET A 623 -7.50 37.22 -43.30
CA MET A 623 -6.87 35.94 -42.97
C MET A 623 -7.68 35.22 -41.88
N SER A 624 -8.26 34.07 -42.21
CA SER A 624 -9.17 33.33 -41.33
C SER A 624 -8.67 31.90 -41.06
N MET A 625 -9.31 31.21 -40.12
CA MET A 625 -9.01 29.82 -39.78
C MET A 625 -9.68 28.88 -40.79
N THR A 626 -8.91 28.00 -41.42
CA THR A 626 -9.43 27.03 -42.39
C THR A 626 -9.11 25.61 -41.95
N ALA A 627 -10.11 24.74 -41.97
CA ALA A 627 -9.98 23.32 -41.67
C ALA A 627 -10.37 22.50 -42.92
N ASP A 628 -9.36 22.12 -43.69
CA ASP A 628 -9.46 21.31 -44.92
C ASP A 628 -9.22 19.81 -44.64
N ARG A 629 -9.24 18.97 -45.69
CA ARG A 629 -8.89 17.54 -45.64
C ARG A 629 -7.55 17.22 -45.00
N ASN A 630 -6.59 18.14 -45.05
CA ASN A 630 -5.31 17.95 -44.39
C ASN A 630 -5.42 18.25 -42.90
N SER A 631 -6.34 19.08 -42.44
CA SER A 631 -6.43 19.59 -41.08
C SER A 631 -6.77 18.50 -40.06
N VAL A 632 -6.25 18.67 -38.84
CA VAL A 632 -6.51 17.73 -37.74
C VAL A 632 -7.62 18.30 -36.89
N VAL A 633 -8.79 17.65 -36.94
CA VAL A 633 -9.95 17.97 -36.11
C VAL A 633 -10.27 16.77 -35.25
N VAL A 634 -10.19 16.95 -33.94
CA VAL A 634 -10.46 15.90 -32.95
C VAL A 634 -11.38 16.42 -31.87
N ASP A 635 -12.20 15.53 -31.29
CA ASP A 635 -13.02 15.89 -30.14
C ASP A 635 -12.14 16.42 -28.99
N HIS A 636 -12.64 17.47 -28.33
CA HIS A 636 -11.94 18.04 -27.20
C HIS A 636 -11.84 17.01 -26.07
N LYS A 637 -10.59 16.70 -25.68
CA LYS A 637 -10.27 15.95 -24.46
C LYS A 637 -9.21 16.73 -23.70
N GLU A 638 -9.36 16.83 -22.38
CA GLU A 638 -8.44 17.59 -21.54
C GLU A 638 -6.99 17.09 -21.65
N SER A 639 -6.79 15.78 -21.86
CA SER A 639 -5.48 15.16 -22.10
C SER A 639 -4.79 15.68 -23.37
N ILE A 640 -5.57 15.94 -24.43
CA ILE A 640 -5.08 16.53 -25.70
C ILE A 640 -4.75 18.00 -25.49
N GLY A 641 -5.61 18.75 -24.78
CA GLY A 641 -5.37 20.14 -24.40
C GLY A 641 -4.06 20.32 -23.60
N ARG A 642 -3.82 19.49 -22.56
CA ARG A 642 -2.57 19.51 -21.78
C ARG A 642 -1.34 19.20 -22.65
N ARG A 643 -1.46 18.26 -23.59
CA ARG A 643 -0.38 17.90 -24.53
C ARG A 643 -0.06 19.07 -25.48
N LEU A 644 -1.07 19.77 -25.98
CA LEU A 644 -0.91 20.95 -26.82
C LEU A 644 -0.31 22.14 -26.07
N ARG A 645 -0.65 22.35 -24.79
CA ARG A 645 0.03 23.36 -23.94
C ARG A 645 1.53 23.07 -23.78
N LYS A 646 1.91 21.79 -23.64
CA LYS A 646 3.33 21.36 -23.64
C LYS A 646 4.02 21.53 -25.00
N PHE A 647 3.29 21.41 -26.10
CA PHE A 647 3.82 21.67 -27.43
C PHE A 647 3.98 23.17 -27.68
N SER A 648 3.02 23.98 -27.25
CA SER A 648 3.04 25.44 -27.29
C SER A 648 4.26 26.02 -26.56
N SER A 649 4.58 25.54 -25.34
CA SER A 649 5.78 25.99 -24.61
C SER A 649 7.10 25.65 -25.31
N ARG A 650 7.09 24.67 -26.21
CA ARG A 650 8.25 24.24 -27.02
C ARG A 650 8.18 24.73 -28.45
N GLN A 651 7.21 25.56 -28.83
CA GLN A 651 6.97 26.01 -30.22
C GLN A 651 8.20 26.66 -30.86
N ARG A 652 9.04 27.36 -30.09
CA ARG A 652 10.32 27.93 -30.57
C ARG A 652 11.31 26.88 -31.11
N ARG A 653 11.10 25.60 -30.85
CA ARG A 653 11.92 24.47 -31.35
C ARG A 653 11.33 23.81 -32.60
N CYS A 654 10.25 24.34 -33.17
CA CYS A 654 9.82 23.95 -34.50
C CYS A 654 10.92 24.38 -35.49
N LYS A 655 11.70 23.42 -36.00
CA LYS A 655 12.61 23.68 -37.12
C LYS A 655 11.75 23.86 -38.39
N ASN A 656 12.05 24.88 -39.19
CA ASN A 656 11.43 25.10 -40.50
C ASN A 656 11.57 23.84 -41.37
#